data_AF-A0A356QXX3-F1
#
_entry.id   AF-A0A356QXX3-F1
#
_cell.length_a   1.000
_cell.length_b   1.000
_cell.length_c   1.000
_cell.angle_alpha   90.00
_cell.angle_beta   90.00
_cell.angle_gamma   90.00
#
_symmetry.space_group_name_H-M   'P 1'
#
loop_
_entity.id
_entity.type
_entity.pdbx_description
1 polymer ?
#
loop_
_entity_poly.entity_id
_entity_poly.type
_entity_poly.pdbx_seq_one_letter_code
_entity_poly.pdbx_strand_id
1 'polypeptide(L)'
;APCFVAAAALLFAFPLTAADPQSVPISDAVSIPASFEPDTHSTPSLNLNFDTFLKRADALKPLTGINLEESRRAEPEFLLRLDEQTLFELQRQKLDELGLYLLADPLLAPESDLRERQRRRWHLLERQAQLDQLQNEIAGAFEKARGALRVELGLRLGDILLRANKPHEARKVFETLAEEVAEDTGIHQQILERIVRADFQEGRYPEALRAARDVDIQYSPDQPSWRKLLGLVLLASGESAEAATVLSELFSVEARLWGVYARWTDETLSSGTALIEIGKIKIPADDRRVAALRSAMIVKLANALEFADTRVLALEALVQSAVDLPPLVQVDAPGRLIETYSALAEPLIGEAELWLDNPQGITGYLNRPDYRSDVRRRAVAVSLLRLARDRTSSDAITLWLIEHLIEQGLNRLITFFFIDGALGVDLKQLHPEAIMLLVDETLRVNDLPLAARLQSLMDGPPAGVDDGAWTVRTARILILGGEAVRGAHQLGEWLAGIQQITPDSLDRVMQIMFDLQFIGEHRLALELFEVAAPLAQTEGHRRELFFWSAQSFYEIGDFALSAAYYLESARLAGKRNPFWEKSALYQAAQALESALFYDDAARVYNRLLGSSPDPKMQAKLRYRLAQIEHIRKRDLSP
;
A
#
# COMPACT_ATOMS: atom_id res chain seq x y z
N ALA A 1 18.03 -61.81 -9.31
CA ALA A 1 17.67 -61.00 -8.14
C ALA A 1 18.96 -60.58 -7.43
N PRO A 2 19.09 -59.32 -7.01
CA PRO A 2 20.23 -58.43 -7.33
C PRO A 2 20.98 -58.00 -6.05
N CYS A 3 21.97 -57.11 -5.99
CA CYS A 3 22.87 -56.41 -6.93
C CYS A 3 23.97 -55.75 -6.06
N PHE A 4 25.21 -55.69 -6.54
CA PHE A 4 26.11 -54.54 -6.40
C PHE A 4 27.07 -54.57 -7.59
N VAL A 5 27.20 -53.44 -8.31
CA VAL A 5 28.04 -53.29 -9.51
C VAL A 5 29.07 -52.19 -9.28
N ALA A 6 30.23 -52.39 -9.91
CA ALA A 6 31.50 -51.68 -9.76
C ALA A 6 31.85 -50.78 -10.96
N ALA A 7 32.90 -49.98 -10.75
CA ALA A 7 34.01 -49.60 -11.65
C ALA A 7 33.83 -48.67 -12.90
N ALA A 8 34.46 -47.50 -12.78
CA ALA A 8 35.37 -46.71 -13.66
C ALA A 8 35.53 -46.91 -15.20
N ALA A 9 35.82 -45.73 -15.85
CA ALA A 9 36.68 -45.43 -17.03
C ALA A 9 36.12 -45.70 -18.44
N LEU A 10 36.47 -45.03 -19.57
CA LEU A 10 37.01 -43.72 -20.00
C LEU A 10 36.98 -43.75 -21.56
N LEU A 11 36.85 -42.57 -22.20
CA LEU A 11 37.35 -42.14 -23.53
C LEU A 11 36.80 -42.75 -24.86
N PHE A 12 36.44 -41.87 -25.82
CA PHE A 12 37.24 -41.58 -27.04
C PHE A 12 36.70 -40.35 -27.83
N ALA A 13 37.53 -39.83 -28.73
CA ALA A 13 37.69 -38.43 -29.15
C ALA A 13 37.25 -38.10 -30.61
N PHE A 14 36.87 -36.81 -30.85
CA PHE A 14 37.08 -35.83 -31.96
C PHE A 14 37.31 -36.27 -33.45
N PRO A 15 37.32 -35.36 -34.48
CA PRO A 15 36.75 -33.99 -34.69
C PRO A 15 36.08 -33.79 -36.08
N LEU A 16 35.56 -32.60 -36.42
CA LEU A 16 35.68 -31.99 -37.77
C LEU A 16 35.39 -30.47 -37.74
N THR A 17 35.99 -29.79 -38.70
CA THR A 17 36.55 -28.43 -38.71
C THR A 17 35.62 -27.28 -39.13
N ALA A 18 35.87 -26.13 -38.51
CA ALA A 18 35.80 -24.72 -38.95
C ALA A 18 35.28 -24.35 -40.37
N ALA A 19 34.42 -23.32 -40.43
CA ALA A 19 34.45 -22.24 -41.43
C ALA A 19 33.66 -21.00 -40.93
N ASP A 20 34.14 -19.82 -41.34
CA ASP A 20 34.01 -18.45 -40.81
C ASP A 20 32.65 -17.71 -41.02
N PRO A 21 32.48 -16.51 -40.41
CA PRO A 21 31.23 -15.74 -40.32
C PRO A 21 31.06 -14.73 -41.47
N GLN A 22 29.84 -14.58 -42.00
CA GLN A 22 29.44 -13.41 -42.78
C GLN A 22 27.96 -13.04 -42.57
N SER A 23 27.77 -11.92 -41.88
CA SER A 23 26.88 -10.79 -42.23
C SER A 23 25.67 -11.04 -43.15
N VAL A 24 24.45 -10.88 -42.62
CA VAL A 24 23.29 -10.20 -43.27
C VAL A 24 22.25 -9.80 -42.18
N PRO A 25 21.26 -8.92 -42.43
CA PRO A 25 21.26 -7.51 -42.07
C PRO A 25 20.23 -7.15 -40.97
N ILE A 26 20.37 -5.93 -40.45
CA ILE A 26 19.35 -5.20 -39.70
C ILE A 26 18.09 -5.12 -40.56
N SER A 27 16.98 -5.67 -40.07
CA SER A 27 15.64 -5.49 -40.65
C SER A 27 14.72 -4.91 -39.59
N ASP A 28 14.05 -3.84 -40.00
CA ASP A 28 13.18 -2.97 -39.22
C ASP A 28 12.22 -3.72 -38.30
N ALA A 29 12.33 -3.46 -37.00
CA ALA A 29 11.33 -3.86 -36.02
C ALA A 29 10.06 -3.03 -36.26
N VAL A 30 9.14 -3.62 -37.03
CA VAL A 30 7.72 -3.23 -37.06
C VAL A 30 7.22 -3.27 -35.61
N SER A 31 6.86 -2.11 -35.06
CA SER A 31 6.16 -1.99 -33.79
C SER A 31 4.82 -2.73 -33.87
N ILE A 32 4.80 -3.95 -33.34
CA ILE A 32 3.57 -4.68 -33.06
C ILE A 32 2.91 -3.98 -31.87
N PRO A 33 1.64 -3.51 -31.98
CA PRO A 33 0.95 -3.01 -30.81
C PRO A 33 0.69 -4.19 -29.87
N ALA A 34 1.16 -4.05 -28.63
CA ALA A 34 0.91 -5.00 -27.57
C ALA A 34 -0.59 -5.30 -27.47
N SER A 35 -0.90 -6.59 -27.42
CA SER A 35 -2.20 -7.13 -27.07
C SER A 35 -2.68 -6.54 -25.74
N PHE A 36 -3.63 -5.62 -25.81
CA PHE A 36 -4.40 -5.13 -24.67
C PHE A 36 -5.33 -6.25 -24.18
N GLU A 37 -4.98 -6.90 -23.07
CA GLU A 37 -5.99 -7.48 -22.20
C GLU A 37 -6.71 -6.32 -21.49
N PRO A 38 -8.06 -6.28 -21.48
CA PRO A 38 -8.79 -5.22 -20.79
C PRO A 38 -8.82 -5.55 -19.31
N ASP A 39 -7.76 -5.16 -18.60
CA ASP A 39 -7.77 -5.04 -17.14
C ASP A 39 -8.93 -4.14 -16.72
N THR A 40 -9.67 -4.59 -15.70
CA THR A 40 -11.00 -4.11 -15.33
C THR A 40 -11.07 -2.73 -14.69
N HIS A 41 -9.94 -2.07 -14.52
CA HIS A 41 -9.82 -0.64 -14.31
C HIS A 41 -8.58 -0.23 -15.10
N SER A 42 -8.73 0.64 -16.10
CA SER A 42 -7.58 1.29 -16.72
C SER A 42 -7.01 2.28 -15.72
N THR A 43 -6.37 1.76 -14.68
CA THR A 43 -5.61 2.59 -13.75
C THR A 43 -4.37 3.06 -14.51
N PRO A 44 -4.03 4.35 -14.45
CA PRO A 44 -2.71 4.76 -14.90
C PRO A 44 -1.67 3.97 -14.11
N SER A 45 -0.75 3.31 -14.82
CA SER A 45 0.33 2.59 -14.16
C SER A 45 1.32 3.58 -13.57
N LEU A 46 1.61 3.44 -12.28
CA LEU A 46 2.62 4.26 -11.62
C LEU A 46 4.00 3.92 -12.18
N ASN A 47 4.58 4.85 -12.93
CA ASN A 47 5.94 4.72 -13.42
C ASN A 47 6.91 5.35 -12.42
N LEU A 48 7.49 4.57 -11.52
CA LEU A 48 8.48 5.01 -10.53
C LEU A 48 9.88 5.32 -11.11
N ASN A 49 10.01 5.42 -12.42
CA ASN A 49 11.28 5.84 -13.03
C ASN A 49 11.41 7.38 -12.95
N PHE A 50 12.32 7.83 -12.08
CA PHE A 50 12.66 9.25 -11.92
C PHE A 50 13.88 9.67 -12.78
N ASP A 51 14.58 8.73 -13.43
CA ASP A 51 15.79 8.97 -14.24
C ASP A 51 15.51 9.59 -15.62
N THR A 52 14.25 9.56 -16.06
CA THR A 52 13.82 10.02 -17.39
C THR A 52 13.84 11.54 -17.58
N PHE A 53 14.09 12.32 -16.53
CA PHE A 53 14.03 13.78 -16.58
C PHE A 53 15.39 14.46 -16.70
N LEU A 54 16.49 13.83 -16.26
CA LEU A 54 17.82 14.49 -16.25
C LEU A 54 18.65 14.24 -17.51
N LYS A 55 18.35 13.21 -18.30
CA LYS A 55 19.14 12.81 -19.47
C LYS A 55 18.30 12.76 -20.75
N ARG A 56 18.03 13.92 -21.37
CA ARG A 56 17.93 14.10 -22.84
C ARG A 56 17.70 15.56 -23.23
N ALA A 57 18.38 15.97 -24.30
CA ALA A 57 18.40 17.33 -24.87
C ALA A 57 17.12 17.74 -25.64
N ASP A 58 15.96 17.19 -25.30
CA ASP A 58 14.66 17.64 -25.84
C ASP A 58 13.94 18.39 -24.73
N ALA A 59 14.42 19.61 -24.47
CA ALA A 59 13.81 20.55 -23.55
C ALA A 59 12.30 20.68 -23.84
N LEU A 60 11.50 20.79 -22.79
CA LEU A 60 10.10 21.20 -22.82
C LEU A 60 10.04 22.60 -23.46
N LYS A 61 10.07 22.68 -24.80
CA LYS A 61 10.14 23.95 -25.53
C LYS A 61 8.73 24.52 -25.67
N PRO A 62 8.41 25.67 -25.02
CA PRO A 62 7.22 26.42 -25.38
C PRO A 62 7.35 26.86 -26.85
N LEU A 63 6.30 26.63 -27.64
CA LEU A 63 6.27 27.09 -29.03
C LEU A 63 6.02 28.61 -29.05
N THR A 64 7.07 29.41 -28.94
CA THR A 64 6.99 30.84 -29.27
C THR A 64 7.01 31.02 -30.78
N GLY A 65 5.86 31.39 -31.35
CA GLY A 65 5.75 32.08 -32.63
C GLY A 65 5.36 31.24 -33.84
N ILE A 66 4.06 30.92 -33.99
CA ILE A 66 3.44 30.68 -35.31
C ILE A 66 2.00 31.26 -35.28
N ASN A 67 1.78 32.29 -36.11
CA ASN A 67 0.53 32.96 -36.51
C ASN A 67 -0.67 32.94 -35.52
N LEU A 68 -0.74 34.00 -34.71
CA LEU A 68 -1.99 34.53 -34.17
C LEU A 68 -2.90 34.88 -35.37
N GLU A 69 -3.97 34.12 -35.62
CA GLU A 69 -5.27 34.62 -36.13
C GLU A 69 -6.30 33.49 -36.32
N GLU A 70 -5.93 32.20 -36.36
CA GLU A 70 -6.89 31.15 -36.77
C GLU A 70 -7.50 30.24 -35.68
N SER A 71 -7.20 30.43 -34.38
CA SER A 71 -7.72 29.53 -33.33
C SER A 71 -8.30 30.21 -32.09
N ARG A 72 -8.92 31.38 -32.22
CA ARG A 72 -9.96 31.78 -31.26
C ARG A 72 -11.27 31.03 -31.58
N ARG A 73 -11.26 29.70 -31.44
CA ARG A 73 -12.52 29.01 -31.16
C ARG A 73 -12.84 29.33 -29.71
N ALA A 74 -13.99 29.98 -29.50
CA ALA A 74 -14.54 30.29 -28.18
C ALA A 74 -14.28 29.12 -27.22
N GLU A 75 -13.77 29.46 -26.03
CA GLU A 75 -13.39 28.52 -24.98
C GLU A 75 -14.43 27.39 -24.87
N PRO A 76 -14.05 26.13 -25.14
CA PRO A 76 -14.92 25.04 -24.76
C PRO A 76 -14.85 24.95 -23.25
N GLU A 77 -15.87 25.46 -22.55
CA GLU A 77 -16.06 25.18 -21.12
C GLU A 77 -16.02 23.67 -20.92
N PHE A 78 -15.03 23.19 -20.15
CA PHE A 78 -14.88 21.80 -19.73
C PHE A 78 -15.88 21.47 -18.61
N LEU A 79 -17.16 21.76 -18.82
CA LEU A 79 -18.26 21.50 -17.88
C LEU A 79 -19.37 20.70 -18.55
N LEU A 80 -19.88 19.70 -17.83
CA LEU A 80 -20.90 18.78 -18.31
C LEU A 80 -22.25 19.51 -18.37
N ARG A 81 -22.70 19.90 -19.58
CA ARG A 81 -24.01 20.55 -19.77
C ARG A 81 -25.11 19.48 -19.87
N LEU A 82 -25.86 19.27 -18.78
CA LEU A 82 -27.03 18.38 -18.71
C LEU A 82 -28.28 19.12 -19.22
N ASP A 83 -28.33 19.35 -20.53
CA ASP A 83 -29.50 19.94 -21.17
C ASP A 83 -30.72 18.98 -21.15
N GLU A 84 -31.91 19.49 -21.49
CA GLU A 84 -33.14 18.68 -21.57
C GLU A 84 -32.94 17.44 -22.46
N GLN A 85 -32.09 17.54 -23.47
CA GLN A 85 -31.77 16.45 -24.38
C GLN A 85 -30.96 15.34 -23.70
N THR A 86 -30.04 15.68 -22.80
CA THR A 86 -29.25 14.73 -22.02
C THR A 86 -30.11 14.03 -20.96
N LEU A 87 -30.98 14.77 -20.26
CA LEU A 87 -31.94 14.17 -19.31
C LEU A 87 -33.01 13.32 -20.01
N PHE A 88 -33.49 13.75 -21.18
CA PHE A 88 -34.39 12.96 -22.03
C PHE A 88 -33.72 11.67 -22.50
N GLU A 89 -32.44 11.72 -22.87
CA GLU A 89 -31.69 10.52 -23.24
C GLU A 89 -31.46 9.59 -22.05
N LEU A 90 -31.17 10.09 -20.84
CA LEU A 90 -31.11 9.24 -19.63
C LEU A 90 -32.45 8.54 -19.35
N GLN A 91 -33.58 9.27 -19.48
CA GLN A 91 -34.92 8.70 -19.29
C GLN A 91 -35.31 7.70 -20.40
N ARG A 92 -35.03 8.03 -21.67
CA ARG A 92 -35.25 7.10 -22.79
C ARG A 92 -34.47 5.81 -22.59
N GLN A 93 -33.31 5.91 -21.98
CA GLN A 93 -32.42 4.80 -21.65
C GLN A 93 -32.77 4.14 -20.31
N LYS A 94 -33.78 4.69 -19.59
CA LYS A 94 -34.31 4.25 -18.30
C LYS A 94 -33.25 4.18 -17.19
N LEU A 95 -32.32 5.14 -17.19
CA LEU A 95 -31.29 5.27 -16.15
C LEU A 95 -31.87 6.07 -14.96
N ASP A 96 -32.77 5.42 -14.23
CA ASP A 96 -33.67 6.03 -13.23
C ASP A 96 -32.92 6.51 -11.98
N GLU A 97 -31.88 5.77 -11.60
CA GLU A 97 -31.10 5.94 -10.37
C GLU A 97 -30.04 7.04 -10.52
N LEU A 98 -29.35 7.06 -11.67
CA LEU A 98 -28.50 8.17 -12.09
C LEU A 98 -29.32 9.44 -12.31
N GLY A 99 -30.51 9.31 -12.88
CA GLY A 99 -31.45 10.41 -13.04
C GLY A 99 -31.79 11.10 -11.71
N LEU A 100 -32.02 10.35 -10.62
CA LEU A 100 -32.24 10.96 -9.30
C LEU A 100 -31.06 11.73 -8.75
N TYR A 101 -29.88 11.16 -8.90
CA TYR A 101 -28.67 11.77 -8.39
C TYR A 101 -28.50 13.16 -9.00
N LEU A 102 -28.62 13.24 -10.33
CA LEU A 102 -28.49 14.49 -11.08
C LEU A 102 -29.63 15.47 -10.80
N LEU A 103 -30.83 14.99 -10.42
CA LEU A 103 -31.98 15.83 -10.02
C LEU A 103 -31.87 16.37 -8.58
N ALA A 104 -30.95 15.87 -7.76
CA ALA A 104 -30.77 16.29 -6.38
C ALA A 104 -30.07 17.66 -6.25
N ASP A 105 -29.29 18.08 -7.26
CA ASP A 105 -28.56 19.34 -7.29
C ASP A 105 -29.26 20.37 -8.22
N PRO A 106 -29.73 21.52 -7.70
CA PRO A 106 -30.34 22.58 -8.51
C PRO A 106 -29.43 23.19 -9.58
N LEU A 107 -28.10 23.16 -9.39
CA LEU A 107 -27.12 23.66 -10.36
C LEU A 107 -26.96 22.71 -11.56
N LEU A 108 -27.35 21.44 -11.39
CA LEU A 108 -27.27 20.40 -12.42
C LEU A 108 -28.60 20.19 -13.18
N ALA A 109 -29.74 20.67 -12.65
CA ALA A 109 -31.06 20.57 -13.31
C ALA A 109 -32.09 21.66 -12.86
N PRO A 110 -31.96 22.91 -13.33
CA PRO A 110 -32.66 24.07 -12.76
C PRO A 110 -34.17 24.23 -13.10
N GLU A 111 -34.77 23.47 -14.03
CA GLU A 111 -36.09 23.82 -14.62
C GLU A 111 -37.32 22.93 -14.23
N SER A 112 -37.32 22.15 -13.13
CA SER A 112 -38.43 21.21 -12.78
C SER A 112 -39.15 21.44 -11.42
N ASP A 113 -40.46 21.08 -11.32
CA ASP A 113 -41.35 21.22 -10.13
C ASP A 113 -40.98 20.30 -8.93
N LEU A 114 -41.07 20.80 -7.68
CA LEU A 114 -40.48 20.24 -6.45
C LEU A 114 -41.22 19.02 -5.86
N ARG A 115 -42.55 19.00 -5.93
CA ARG A 115 -43.35 17.88 -5.36
C ARG A 115 -43.16 16.60 -6.16
N GLU A 116 -42.94 16.75 -7.46
CA GLU A 116 -42.68 15.64 -8.37
C GLU A 116 -41.28 15.03 -8.15
N ARG A 117 -40.34 15.79 -7.57
CA ARG A 117 -38.96 15.35 -7.25
C ARG A 117 -38.85 14.46 -6.00
N GLN A 118 -39.53 14.80 -4.90
CA GLN A 118 -39.41 14.06 -3.62
C GLN A 118 -40.00 12.63 -3.69
N ARG A 119 -41.13 12.49 -4.39
CA ARG A 119 -41.76 11.17 -4.57
C ARG A 119 -40.90 10.23 -5.39
N ARG A 120 -40.17 10.77 -6.38
CA ARG A 120 -39.20 10.00 -7.17
C ARG A 120 -38.01 9.53 -6.31
N ARG A 121 -37.61 10.25 -5.25
CA ARG A 121 -36.46 9.89 -4.36
C ARG A 121 -36.76 8.76 -3.39
N TRP A 122 -37.89 8.77 -2.68
CA TRP A 122 -38.26 7.62 -1.83
C TRP A 122 -38.50 6.36 -2.67
N HIS A 123 -39.17 6.51 -3.82
CA HIS A 123 -39.42 5.40 -4.73
C HIS A 123 -38.11 4.70 -5.14
N LEU A 124 -37.00 5.43 -5.21
CA LEU A 124 -35.73 4.85 -5.64
C LEU A 124 -34.76 4.53 -4.48
N LEU A 125 -34.83 5.20 -3.31
CA LEU A 125 -34.12 4.78 -2.08
C LEU A 125 -34.62 3.42 -1.58
N GLU A 126 -35.93 3.22 -1.66
CA GLU A 126 -36.58 1.94 -1.36
C GLU A 126 -36.21 0.87 -2.39
N ARG A 127 -35.94 1.26 -3.64
CA ARG A 127 -35.39 0.34 -4.65
C ARG A 127 -33.87 0.05 -4.48
N GLN A 128 -33.15 0.64 -3.49
CA GLN A 128 -31.67 0.68 -3.45
C GLN A 128 -30.93 0.28 -2.13
N ALA A 129 -31.59 0.00 -1.01
CA ALA A 129 -31.00 -0.67 0.18
C ALA A 129 -29.75 -0.02 0.90
N GLN A 130 -29.69 1.29 1.16
CA GLN A 130 -28.56 1.99 1.84
C GLN A 130 -28.61 1.99 3.41
N LEU A 131 -27.62 1.36 4.11
CA LEU A 131 -27.73 0.83 5.50
C LEU A 131 -27.24 1.63 6.73
N ASP A 132 -26.43 2.70 6.68
CA ASP A 132 -26.05 3.49 7.88
C ASP A 132 -27.02 4.65 8.15
N GLN A 133 -27.49 5.20 7.03
CA GLN A 133 -28.70 6.01 6.98
C GLN A 133 -29.90 5.16 7.41
N LEU A 134 -29.88 3.86 7.06
CA LEU A 134 -30.72 2.87 7.71
C LEU A 134 -30.31 2.57 9.16
N GLN A 135 -29.04 2.51 9.59
CA GLN A 135 -28.58 2.17 10.95
C GLN A 135 -29.05 3.21 11.95
N ASN A 136 -29.12 4.47 11.54
CA ASN A 136 -29.74 5.52 12.33
C ASN A 136 -31.28 5.44 12.29
N GLU A 137 -31.87 5.09 11.15
CA GLU A 137 -33.31 4.74 11.06
C GLU A 137 -33.66 3.40 11.80
N ILE A 138 -32.68 2.50 12.05
CA ILE A 138 -32.78 1.13 12.60
C ILE A 138 -32.35 1.05 14.07
N ALA A 139 -31.35 1.77 14.54
CA ALA A 139 -31.04 1.86 15.97
C ALA A 139 -32.25 2.44 16.72
N GLY A 140 -32.93 3.42 16.09
CA GLY A 140 -34.25 3.90 16.49
C GLY A 140 -35.38 2.87 16.39
N ALA A 141 -35.14 1.72 15.75
CA ALA A 141 -36.03 0.58 15.61
C ALA A 141 -35.62 -0.65 16.48
N PHE A 142 -34.33 -0.94 16.73
CA PHE A 142 -33.79 -2.04 17.56
C PHE A 142 -34.23 -1.91 19.02
N GLU A 143 -34.24 -0.69 19.54
CA GLU A 143 -34.80 -0.40 20.87
C GLU A 143 -36.28 -0.79 21.01
N LYS A 144 -37.01 -0.84 19.90
CA LYS A 144 -38.46 -1.11 19.86
C LYS A 144 -38.80 -2.57 19.48
N ALA A 145 -37.81 -3.37 19.09
CA ALA A 145 -37.98 -4.74 18.58
C ALA A 145 -37.88 -5.84 19.67
N ARG A 146 -38.48 -7.02 19.42
CA ARG A 146 -38.46 -8.21 20.32
C ARG A 146 -38.35 -9.54 19.54
N GLY A 147 -37.87 -10.61 20.19
CA GLY A 147 -37.77 -11.97 19.63
C GLY A 147 -36.57 -12.15 18.68
N ALA A 148 -36.69 -13.04 17.69
CA ALA A 148 -35.61 -13.41 16.76
C ALA A 148 -34.96 -12.21 16.02
N LEU A 149 -35.76 -11.18 15.69
CA LEU A 149 -35.30 -9.94 15.06
C LEU A 149 -34.26 -9.18 15.91
N ARG A 150 -34.28 -9.36 17.24
CA ARG A 150 -33.35 -8.69 18.15
C ARG A 150 -31.98 -9.38 18.19
N VAL A 151 -31.94 -10.71 18.18
CA VAL A 151 -30.69 -11.51 18.22
C VAL A 151 -29.88 -11.28 16.93
N GLU A 152 -30.56 -11.24 15.78
CA GLU A 152 -29.96 -10.98 14.47
C GLU A 152 -29.30 -9.58 14.41
N LEU A 153 -30.04 -8.55 14.84
CA LEU A 153 -29.54 -7.18 14.90
C LEU A 153 -28.38 -7.04 15.91
N GLY A 154 -28.37 -7.82 17.00
CA GLY A 154 -27.35 -7.79 18.04
C GLY A 154 -25.99 -8.39 17.65
N LEU A 155 -25.95 -9.62 17.09
CA LEU A 155 -24.69 -10.25 16.65
C LEU A 155 -23.97 -9.41 15.59
N ARG A 156 -24.77 -8.84 14.66
CA ARG A 156 -24.28 -7.96 13.59
C ARG A 156 -23.64 -6.69 14.13
N LEU A 157 -24.17 -6.14 15.23
CA LEU A 157 -23.60 -4.99 15.91
C LEU A 157 -22.28 -5.34 16.66
N GLY A 158 -22.20 -6.49 17.33
CA GLY A 158 -21.05 -6.88 18.17
C GLY A 158 -19.74 -7.14 17.40
N ASP A 159 -19.79 -7.86 16.28
CA ASP A 159 -18.60 -8.15 15.47
C ASP A 159 -18.03 -6.89 14.80
N ILE A 160 -18.89 -5.92 14.47
CA ILE A 160 -18.47 -4.61 13.95
C ILE A 160 -17.61 -3.87 15.00
N LEU A 161 -17.88 -4.03 16.29
CA LEU A 161 -17.18 -3.35 17.39
C LEU A 161 -15.77 -3.90 17.70
N LEU A 162 -15.53 -5.23 17.63
CA LEU A 162 -14.19 -5.81 17.87
C LEU A 162 -13.16 -5.36 16.82
N ARG A 163 -13.57 -5.27 15.56
CA ARG A 163 -12.71 -4.82 14.46
C ARG A 163 -12.32 -3.36 14.59
N ALA A 164 -13.13 -2.58 15.29
CA ALA A 164 -12.88 -1.17 15.59
C ALA A 164 -11.98 -0.96 16.82
N ASN A 165 -11.31 -2.00 17.33
CA ASN A 165 -10.48 -1.96 18.54
C ASN A 165 -11.23 -1.46 19.79
N LYS A 166 -12.50 -1.86 19.92
CA LYS A 166 -13.34 -1.56 21.08
C LYS A 166 -13.70 -2.83 21.86
N PRO A 167 -12.71 -3.52 22.47
CA PRO A 167 -12.92 -4.82 23.10
C PRO A 167 -13.96 -4.77 24.23
N HIS A 168 -14.06 -3.66 24.96
CA HIS A 168 -15.03 -3.47 26.03
C HIS A 168 -16.49 -3.35 25.54
N GLU A 169 -16.75 -2.56 24.49
CA GLU A 169 -18.11 -2.36 23.94
C GLU A 169 -18.63 -3.65 23.30
N ALA A 170 -17.75 -4.34 22.56
CA ALA A 170 -18.10 -5.62 21.96
C ALA A 170 -18.43 -6.67 23.02
N ARG A 171 -17.64 -6.77 24.11
CA ARG A 171 -17.90 -7.71 25.20
C ARG A 171 -19.30 -7.54 25.78
N LYS A 172 -19.77 -6.30 26.01
CA LYS A 172 -21.13 -6.04 26.55
C LYS A 172 -22.26 -6.54 25.66
N VAL A 173 -22.12 -6.34 24.34
CA VAL A 173 -23.10 -6.84 23.36
C VAL A 173 -23.14 -8.37 23.40
N PHE A 174 -21.98 -9.01 23.47
CA PHE A 174 -21.86 -10.47 23.54
C PHE A 174 -22.35 -11.06 24.87
N GLU A 175 -22.07 -10.44 26.01
CA GLU A 175 -22.60 -10.85 27.32
C GLU A 175 -24.13 -10.83 27.32
N THR A 176 -24.74 -9.76 26.78
CA THR A 176 -26.20 -9.62 26.69
C THR A 176 -26.81 -10.73 25.83
N LEU A 177 -26.17 -11.05 24.70
CA LEU A 177 -26.65 -12.09 23.79
C LEU A 177 -26.43 -13.49 24.36
N ALA A 178 -25.34 -13.73 25.10
CA ALA A 178 -25.04 -15.02 25.71
C ALA A 178 -26.16 -15.48 26.66
N GLU A 179 -26.73 -14.54 27.44
CA GLU A 179 -27.87 -14.81 28.31
C GLU A 179 -29.14 -15.19 27.53
N GLU A 180 -29.40 -14.52 26.40
CA GLU A 180 -30.60 -14.73 25.58
C GLU A 180 -30.56 -16.05 24.79
N VAL A 181 -29.37 -16.56 24.45
CA VAL A 181 -29.19 -17.77 23.61
C VAL A 181 -28.64 -18.96 24.38
N ALA A 182 -28.72 -18.96 25.71
CA ALA A 182 -28.14 -20.00 26.56
C ALA A 182 -28.58 -21.44 26.23
N GLU A 183 -29.76 -21.62 25.62
CA GLU A 183 -30.28 -22.93 25.19
C GLU A 183 -29.75 -23.40 23.82
N ASP A 184 -29.13 -22.51 23.02
CA ASP A 184 -28.47 -22.85 21.75
C ASP A 184 -26.97 -23.02 21.96
N THR A 185 -26.55 -24.28 22.11
CA THR A 185 -25.17 -24.64 22.46
C THR A 185 -24.15 -24.21 21.41
N GLY A 186 -24.52 -24.13 20.13
CA GLY A 186 -23.62 -23.76 19.05
C GLY A 186 -23.35 -22.26 19.02
N ILE A 187 -24.40 -21.45 19.14
CA ILE A 187 -24.29 -19.98 19.17
C ILE A 187 -23.62 -19.53 20.48
N HIS A 188 -23.95 -20.17 21.61
CA HIS A 188 -23.39 -19.85 22.90
C HIS A 188 -21.87 -20.05 22.95
N GLN A 189 -21.34 -21.19 22.45
CA GLN A 189 -19.89 -21.44 22.38
C GLN A 189 -19.18 -20.32 21.59
N GLN A 190 -19.72 -19.95 20.43
CA GLN A 190 -19.12 -18.94 19.56
C GLN A 190 -19.06 -17.55 20.20
N ILE A 191 -20.02 -17.22 21.06
CA ILE A 191 -20.04 -15.97 21.81
C ILE A 191 -18.99 -16.01 22.92
N LEU A 192 -18.84 -17.13 23.64
CA LEU A 192 -17.84 -17.28 24.71
C LEU A 192 -16.39 -17.21 24.21
N GLU A 193 -16.07 -17.84 23.07
CA GLU A 193 -14.74 -17.74 22.46
C GLU A 193 -14.37 -16.30 22.09
N ARG A 194 -15.37 -15.50 21.67
CA ARG A 194 -15.19 -14.06 21.38
C ARG A 194 -14.94 -13.24 22.64
N ILE A 195 -15.53 -13.62 23.78
CA ILE A 195 -15.28 -13.00 25.08
C ILE A 195 -13.83 -13.24 25.52
N VAL A 196 -13.31 -14.48 25.44
CA VAL A 196 -11.91 -14.80 25.79
C VAL A 196 -10.92 -13.96 24.96
N ARG A 197 -11.21 -13.78 23.67
CA ARG A 197 -10.40 -12.95 22.78
C ARG A 197 -10.42 -11.49 23.17
N ALA A 198 -11.59 -10.96 23.52
CA ALA A 198 -11.73 -9.58 24.00
C ALA A 198 -10.93 -9.36 25.30
N ASP A 199 -10.99 -10.29 26.25
CA ASP A 199 -10.26 -10.20 27.53
C ASP A 199 -8.74 -10.29 27.36
N PHE A 200 -8.23 -11.18 26.48
CA PHE A 200 -6.80 -11.28 26.18
C PHE A 200 -6.26 -10.00 25.53
N GLN A 201 -7.01 -9.39 24.61
CA GLN A 201 -6.64 -8.12 23.97
C GLN A 201 -6.71 -6.93 24.93
N GLU A 202 -7.59 -6.96 25.92
CA GLU A 202 -7.69 -5.97 26.99
C GLU A 202 -6.57 -6.14 28.05
N GLY A 203 -5.75 -7.20 27.97
CA GLY A 203 -4.67 -7.48 28.93
C GLY A 203 -5.13 -8.14 30.23
N ARG A 204 -6.37 -8.65 30.27
CA ARG A 204 -6.98 -9.29 31.45
C ARG A 204 -6.64 -10.78 31.49
N TYR A 205 -5.35 -11.11 31.62
CA TYR A 205 -4.87 -12.49 31.48
C TYR A 205 -5.49 -13.49 32.47
N PRO A 206 -5.68 -13.17 33.77
CA PRO A 206 -6.32 -14.09 34.71
C PRO A 206 -7.79 -14.39 34.36
N GLU A 207 -8.53 -13.40 33.86
CA GLU A 207 -9.92 -13.57 33.42
C GLU A 207 -10.02 -14.32 32.11
N ALA A 208 -9.14 -14.01 31.15
CA ALA A 208 -9.02 -14.76 29.91
C ALA A 208 -8.70 -16.24 30.20
N LEU A 209 -7.82 -16.53 31.16
CA LEU A 209 -7.50 -17.91 31.56
C LEU A 209 -8.70 -18.62 32.19
N ARG A 210 -9.44 -17.94 33.06
CA ARG A 210 -10.66 -18.52 33.67
C ARG A 210 -11.70 -18.86 32.60
N ALA A 211 -12.04 -17.88 31.77
CA ALA A 211 -13.03 -18.06 30.70
C ALA A 211 -12.56 -19.13 29.68
N ALA A 212 -11.26 -19.19 29.40
CA ALA A 212 -10.72 -20.23 28.53
C ALA A 212 -10.85 -21.64 29.12
N ARG A 213 -10.55 -21.80 30.41
CA ARG A 213 -10.75 -23.10 31.10
C ARG A 213 -12.22 -23.50 31.13
N ASP A 214 -13.13 -22.56 31.35
CA ASP A 214 -14.57 -22.83 31.34
C ASP A 214 -15.06 -23.32 29.97
N VAL A 215 -14.60 -22.68 28.88
CA VAL A 215 -14.90 -23.12 27.50
C VAL A 215 -14.30 -24.51 27.23
N ASP A 216 -13.08 -24.79 27.68
CA ASP A 216 -12.41 -26.07 27.45
C ASP A 216 -13.09 -27.23 28.20
N ILE A 217 -13.57 -26.97 29.42
CA ILE A 217 -14.37 -27.91 30.22
C ILE A 217 -15.73 -28.16 29.57
N GLN A 218 -16.41 -27.11 29.10
CA GLN A 218 -17.79 -27.20 28.63
C GLN A 218 -17.91 -27.72 27.19
N TYR A 219 -16.96 -27.38 26.32
CA TYR A 219 -17.05 -27.64 24.88
C TYR A 219 -15.87 -28.43 24.31
N SER A 220 -14.75 -28.47 25.04
CA SER A 220 -13.49 -29.11 24.62
C SER A 220 -13.12 -28.85 23.15
N PRO A 221 -12.92 -27.59 22.73
CA PRO A 221 -12.66 -27.27 21.33
C PRO A 221 -11.33 -27.88 20.87
N ASP A 222 -11.35 -28.58 19.75
CA ASP A 222 -10.19 -29.26 19.16
C ASP A 222 -9.46 -28.41 18.10
N GLN A 223 -9.96 -27.21 17.83
CA GLN A 223 -9.45 -26.35 16.77
C GLN A 223 -8.03 -25.84 17.10
N PRO A 224 -7.07 -25.88 16.16
CA PRO A 224 -5.71 -25.38 16.38
C PRO A 224 -5.62 -23.90 16.78
N SER A 225 -6.59 -23.09 16.31
CA SER A 225 -6.74 -21.67 16.67
C SER A 225 -7.01 -21.48 18.16
N TRP A 226 -7.86 -22.33 18.74
CA TRP A 226 -8.16 -22.35 20.17
C TRP A 226 -6.94 -22.78 21.00
N ARG A 227 -6.31 -23.90 20.64
CA ARG A 227 -5.12 -24.42 21.35
C ARG A 227 -3.97 -23.43 21.39
N LYS A 228 -3.75 -22.69 20.29
CA LYS A 228 -2.77 -21.60 20.27
C LYS A 228 -3.15 -20.47 21.23
N LEU A 229 -4.41 -20.02 21.23
CA LEU A 229 -4.88 -18.97 22.15
C LEU A 229 -4.69 -19.40 23.60
N LEU A 230 -5.07 -20.62 23.95
CA LEU A 230 -4.90 -21.19 25.29
C LEU A 230 -3.42 -21.21 25.71
N GLY A 231 -2.51 -21.72 24.86
CA GLY A 231 -1.07 -21.74 25.17
C GLY A 231 -0.48 -20.35 25.42
N LEU A 232 -0.94 -19.32 24.70
CA LEU A 232 -0.51 -17.93 24.93
C LEU A 232 -1.10 -17.35 26.22
N VAL A 233 -2.35 -17.65 26.53
CA VAL A 233 -3.01 -17.24 27.79
C VAL A 233 -2.30 -17.87 29.00
N LEU A 234 -1.94 -19.15 28.92
CA LEU A 234 -1.16 -19.87 29.95
C LEU A 234 0.21 -19.22 30.16
N LEU A 235 0.96 -18.99 29.07
CA LEU A 235 2.29 -18.37 29.14
C LEU A 235 2.23 -16.94 29.71
N ALA A 236 1.23 -16.15 29.32
CA ALA A 236 1.01 -14.80 29.84
C ALA A 236 0.59 -14.79 31.32
N SER A 237 -0.04 -15.87 31.79
CA SER A 237 -0.45 -16.05 33.19
C SER A 237 0.63 -16.69 34.07
N GLY A 238 1.81 -17.01 33.50
CA GLY A 238 2.94 -17.60 34.22
C GLY A 238 2.95 -19.13 34.30
N GLU A 239 2.00 -19.81 33.66
CA GLU A 239 1.89 -21.28 33.62
C GLU A 239 2.79 -21.85 32.50
N SER A 240 4.09 -21.53 32.54
CA SER A 240 5.04 -21.76 31.43
C SER A 240 5.24 -23.23 31.05
N ALA A 241 5.20 -24.14 32.03
CA ALA A 241 5.30 -25.58 31.78
C ALA A 241 4.08 -26.12 31.02
N GLU A 242 2.87 -25.76 31.45
CA GLU A 242 1.62 -26.17 30.78
C GLU A 242 1.53 -25.56 29.37
N ALA A 243 1.93 -24.28 29.24
CA ALA A 243 2.03 -23.63 27.95
C ALA A 243 2.97 -24.37 26.99
N ALA A 244 4.14 -24.80 27.47
CA ALA A 244 5.09 -25.58 26.66
C ALA A 244 4.49 -26.90 26.17
N THR A 245 3.72 -27.59 27.02
CA THR A 245 3.01 -28.82 26.65
C THR A 245 1.99 -28.56 25.55
N VAL A 246 1.06 -27.63 25.77
CA VAL A 246 -0.02 -27.31 24.81
C VAL A 246 0.55 -26.83 23.46
N LEU A 247 1.61 -26.02 23.49
CA LEU A 247 2.23 -25.49 22.27
C LEU A 247 3.06 -26.55 21.52
N SER A 248 3.57 -27.58 22.20
CA SER A 248 4.33 -28.66 21.56
C SER A 248 3.49 -29.56 20.66
N GLU A 249 2.18 -29.60 20.89
CA GLU A 249 1.21 -30.34 20.07
C GLU A 249 0.97 -29.68 18.70
N LEU A 250 1.41 -28.44 18.53
CA LEU A 250 1.18 -27.64 17.33
C LEU A 250 2.39 -27.65 16.39
N PHE A 251 2.14 -27.88 15.10
CA PHE A 251 3.21 -27.94 14.07
C PHE A 251 3.64 -26.57 13.52
N SER A 252 2.97 -25.48 13.92
CA SER A 252 3.24 -24.14 13.40
C SER A 252 4.63 -23.63 13.84
N VAL A 253 5.28 -22.82 12.99
CA VAL A 253 6.60 -22.22 13.28
C VAL A 253 6.55 -21.38 14.55
N GLU A 254 5.47 -20.60 14.69
CA GLU A 254 5.25 -19.72 15.85
C GLU A 254 5.06 -20.51 17.15
N ALA A 255 4.29 -21.60 17.13
CA ALA A 255 4.14 -22.45 18.32
C ALA A 255 5.47 -23.07 18.75
N ARG A 256 6.33 -23.47 17.79
CA ARG A 256 7.68 -23.95 18.11
C ARG A 256 8.55 -22.88 18.77
N LEU A 257 8.52 -21.64 18.28
CA LEU A 257 9.25 -20.52 18.90
C LEU A 257 8.78 -20.27 20.34
N TRP A 258 7.46 -20.17 20.54
CA TRP A 258 6.89 -20.02 21.87
C TRP A 258 7.16 -21.21 22.78
N GLY A 259 7.21 -22.44 22.26
CA GLY A 259 7.58 -23.62 23.03
C GLY A 259 9.05 -23.62 23.49
N VAL A 260 9.99 -23.10 22.68
CA VAL A 260 11.38 -22.89 23.14
C VAL A 260 11.44 -21.77 24.18
N TYR A 261 10.72 -20.68 23.95
CA TYR A 261 10.67 -19.55 24.89
C TYR A 261 10.04 -19.94 26.23
N ALA A 262 8.93 -20.69 26.23
CA ALA A 262 8.26 -21.20 27.42
C ALA A 262 9.18 -22.11 28.26
N ARG A 263 9.91 -23.02 27.60
CA ARG A 263 10.91 -23.88 28.24
C ARG A 263 12.09 -23.10 28.83
N TRP A 264 12.53 -22.03 28.17
CA TRP A 264 13.55 -21.13 28.71
C TRP A 264 13.02 -20.33 29.92
N THR A 265 11.79 -19.82 29.87
CA THR A 265 11.18 -19.10 31.01
C THR A 265 10.90 -20.02 32.20
N ASP A 266 10.66 -21.31 31.96
CA ASP A 266 10.52 -22.36 32.96
C ASP A 266 11.89 -22.88 33.46
N GLU A 267 13.00 -22.26 33.03
CA GLU A 267 14.39 -22.61 33.39
C GLU A 267 14.84 -24.04 32.99
N THR A 268 14.04 -24.75 32.20
CA THR A 268 14.39 -26.09 31.67
C THR A 268 15.44 -26.04 30.55
N LEU A 269 15.67 -24.86 29.95
CA LEU A 269 16.70 -24.61 28.95
C LEU A 269 17.61 -23.45 29.37
N SER A 270 18.93 -23.60 29.20
CA SER A 270 19.89 -22.49 29.34
C SER A 270 19.82 -21.54 28.14
N SER A 271 20.26 -20.28 28.33
CA SER A 271 20.23 -19.28 27.26
C SER A 271 21.02 -19.70 26.01
N GLY A 272 22.18 -20.33 26.17
CA GLY A 272 22.98 -20.83 25.05
C GLY A 272 22.26 -21.92 24.24
N THR A 273 21.65 -22.90 24.93
CA THR A 273 20.89 -23.96 24.27
C THR A 273 19.63 -23.40 23.61
N ALA A 274 18.92 -22.50 24.27
CA ALA A 274 17.74 -21.83 23.71
C ALA A 274 18.09 -21.02 22.45
N LEU A 275 19.21 -20.30 22.42
CA LEU A 275 19.69 -19.58 21.22
C LEU A 275 19.96 -20.54 20.06
N ILE A 276 20.56 -21.70 20.33
CA ILE A 276 20.83 -22.72 19.30
C ILE A 276 19.51 -23.31 18.78
N GLU A 277 18.56 -23.65 19.66
CA GLU A 277 17.27 -24.21 19.26
C GLU A 277 16.45 -23.22 18.45
N ILE A 278 16.35 -21.96 18.91
CA ILE A 278 15.66 -20.88 18.18
C ILE A 278 16.33 -20.62 16.82
N GLY A 279 17.66 -20.62 16.77
CA GLY A 279 18.42 -20.42 15.53
C GLY A 279 18.20 -21.50 14.47
N LYS A 280 17.92 -22.74 14.89
CA LYS A 280 17.63 -23.88 14.00
C LYS A 280 16.22 -23.84 13.40
N ILE A 281 15.30 -23.09 13.99
CA ILE A 281 13.92 -22.99 13.47
C ILE A 281 13.96 -22.20 12.16
N LYS A 282 13.63 -22.90 11.07
CA LYS A 282 13.50 -22.30 9.73
C LYS A 282 12.25 -21.44 9.69
N ILE A 283 12.45 -20.16 9.41
CA ILE A 283 11.37 -19.19 9.21
C ILE A 283 11.24 -18.94 7.70
N PRO A 284 10.03 -19.04 7.13
CA PRO A 284 9.78 -18.62 5.75
C PRO A 284 10.22 -17.17 5.53
N ALA A 285 10.86 -16.87 4.40
CA ALA A 285 11.41 -15.54 4.12
C ALA A 285 10.33 -14.43 4.16
N ASP A 286 9.09 -14.76 3.81
CA ASP A 286 7.98 -13.81 3.75
C ASP A 286 7.31 -13.59 5.12
N ASP A 287 7.61 -14.41 6.13
CA ASP A 287 7.01 -14.31 7.46
C ASP A 287 7.78 -13.34 8.35
N ARG A 288 7.69 -12.05 8.00
CA ARG A 288 8.35 -10.95 8.72
C ARG A 288 7.94 -10.88 10.19
N ARG A 289 6.69 -11.21 10.51
CA ARG A 289 6.19 -11.19 11.89
C ARG A 289 6.87 -12.25 12.74
N VAL A 290 6.97 -13.48 12.25
CA VAL A 290 7.63 -14.58 12.96
C VAL A 290 9.15 -14.36 13.01
N ALA A 291 9.74 -13.76 11.97
CA ALA A 291 11.14 -13.34 11.98
C ALA A 291 11.43 -12.30 13.07
N ALA A 292 10.58 -11.26 13.19
CA ALA A 292 10.68 -10.24 14.23
C ALA A 292 10.50 -10.84 15.64
N LEU A 293 9.52 -11.74 15.81
CA LEU A 293 9.31 -12.49 17.04
C LEU A 293 10.58 -13.25 17.46
N ARG A 294 11.21 -13.95 16.52
CA ARG A 294 12.48 -14.66 16.78
C ARG A 294 13.58 -13.70 17.23
N SER A 295 13.76 -12.58 16.53
CA SER A 295 14.79 -11.59 16.90
C SER A 295 14.55 -11.02 18.30
N ALA A 296 13.30 -10.71 18.67
CA ALA A 296 12.95 -10.25 20.01
C ALA A 296 13.31 -11.28 21.11
N MET A 297 13.04 -12.56 20.87
CA MET A 297 13.44 -13.64 21.77
C MET A 297 14.97 -13.76 21.86
N ILE A 298 15.69 -13.68 20.74
CA ILE A 298 17.15 -13.71 20.73
C ILE A 298 17.72 -12.56 21.58
N VAL A 299 17.17 -11.34 21.50
CA VAL A 299 17.66 -10.22 22.33
C VAL A 299 17.50 -10.51 23.83
N LYS A 300 16.40 -11.14 24.25
CA LYS A 300 16.21 -11.51 25.67
C LYS A 300 17.14 -12.64 26.10
N LEU A 301 17.36 -13.63 25.24
CA LEU A 301 18.25 -14.76 25.50
C LEU A 301 19.74 -14.34 25.52
N ALA A 302 20.16 -13.50 24.59
CA ALA A 302 21.54 -13.04 24.38
C ALA A 302 21.94 -11.87 25.30
N ASN A 303 21.55 -11.92 26.58
CA ASN A 303 21.82 -10.83 27.51
C ASN A 303 23.30 -10.75 27.94
N ALA A 304 24.03 -11.87 27.93
CA ALA A 304 25.45 -11.92 28.30
C ALA A 304 26.36 -11.27 27.23
N LEU A 305 27.49 -10.70 27.66
CA LEU A 305 28.43 -9.98 26.80
C LEU A 305 29.06 -10.86 25.70
N GLU A 306 29.27 -12.14 26.00
CA GLU A 306 29.79 -13.13 25.03
C GLU A 306 28.87 -13.32 23.81
N PHE A 307 27.59 -12.94 23.91
CA PHE A 307 26.62 -12.99 22.81
C PHE A 307 26.32 -11.61 22.21
N ALA A 308 27.17 -10.59 22.46
CA ALA A 308 26.92 -9.21 22.01
C ALA A 308 26.76 -9.09 20.49
N ASP A 309 27.58 -9.77 19.69
CA ASP A 309 27.46 -9.75 18.23
C ASP A 309 26.09 -10.31 17.76
N THR A 310 25.66 -11.43 18.36
CA THR A 310 24.34 -12.05 18.11
C THR A 310 23.20 -11.12 18.52
N ARG A 311 23.35 -10.45 19.67
CA ARG A 311 22.36 -9.48 20.16
C ARG A 311 22.24 -8.29 19.22
N VAL A 312 23.35 -7.77 18.70
CA VAL A 312 23.32 -6.64 17.77
C VAL A 312 22.65 -7.00 16.46
N LEU A 313 22.96 -8.15 15.87
CA LEU A 313 22.27 -8.61 14.66
C LEU A 313 20.75 -8.73 14.87
N ALA A 314 20.34 -9.22 16.04
CA ALA A 314 18.92 -9.28 16.39
C ALA A 314 18.30 -7.89 16.59
N LEU A 315 19.03 -6.94 17.20
CA LEU A 315 18.59 -5.55 17.37
C LEU A 315 18.52 -4.79 16.03
N GLU A 316 19.52 -4.92 15.15
CA GLU A 316 19.50 -4.38 13.79
C GLU A 316 18.26 -4.91 13.04
N ALA A 317 18.00 -6.22 13.11
CA ALA A 317 16.84 -6.83 12.48
C ALA A 317 15.50 -6.33 13.05
N LEU A 318 15.44 -6.00 14.35
CA LEU A 318 14.26 -5.41 14.98
C LEU A 318 14.07 -3.95 14.58
N VAL A 319 15.13 -3.14 14.52
CA VAL A 319 15.04 -1.75 14.03
C VAL A 319 14.64 -1.71 12.56
N GLN A 320 15.05 -2.71 11.78
CA GLN A 320 14.62 -2.89 10.39
C GLN A 320 13.14 -3.33 10.25
N SER A 321 12.47 -3.74 11.33
CA SER A 321 11.11 -4.27 11.32
C SER A 321 10.11 -3.35 12.01
N ALA A 322 9.04 -2.93 11.32
CA ALA A 322 7.90 -2.20 11.91
C ALA A 322 6.81 -3.11 12.48
N VAL A 323 7.18 -4.30 12.97
CA VAL A 323 6.20 -5.26 13.48
C VAL A 323 5.93 -5.00 14.96
N ASP A 324 4.65 -4.84 15.31
CA ASP A 324 4.23 -4.83 16.71
C ASP A 324 4.50 -6.18 17.36
N LEU A 325 5.28 -6.14 18.44
CA LEU A 325 5.66 -7.33 19.18
C LEU A 325 4.62 -7.63 20.28
N PRO A 326 4.37 -8.91 20.58
CA PRO A 326 3.55 -9.28 21.72
C PRO A 326 4.16 -8.79 23.03
N PRO A 327 3.35 -8.40 24.03
CA PRO A 327 3.83 -7.86 25.31
C PRO A 327 4.92 -8.70 25.99
N LEU A 328 4.82 -10.04 25.91
CA LEU A 328 5.77 -10.98 26.52
C LEU A 328 7.20 -10.86 26.00
N VAL A 329 7.38 -10.38 24.76
CA VAL A 329 8.69 -10.29 24.09
C VAL A 329 9.08 -8.84 23.77
N GLN A 330 8.37 -7.85 24.31
CA GLN A 330 8.63 -6.43 24.05
C GLN A 330 10.08 -6.05 24.42
N VAL A 331 10.74 -5.27 23.55
CA VAL A 331 12.11 -4.76 23.70
C VAL A 331 12.20 -3.37 23.07
N ASP A 332 12.87 -2.43 23.74
CA ASP A 332 13.33 -1.16 23.13
C ASP A 332 14.58 -1.44 22.27
N ALA A 333 14.35 -1.81 21.01
CA ALA A 333 15.42 -2.15 20.09
C ALA A 333 16.32 -0.95 19.72
N PRO A 334 15.77 0.25 19.41
CA PRO A 334 16.58 1.43 19.10
C PRO A 334 17.57 1.82 20.21
N GLY A 335 17.09 1.95 21.45
CA GLY A 335 17.95 2.35 22.58
C GLY A 335 19.05 1.32 22.85
N ARG A 336 18.69 0.04 22.93
CA ARG A 336 19.64 -1.06 23.18
C ARG A 336 20.66 -1.26 22.07
N LEU A 337 20.31 -0.92 20.82
CA LEU A 337 21.26 -0.99 19.69
C LEU A 337 22.41 -0.01 19.90
N ILE A 338 22.12 1.25 20.24
CA ILE A 338 23.13 2.28 20.47
C ILE A 338 24.03 1.93 21.67
N GLU A 339 23.45 1.44 22.76
CA GLU A 339 24.20 0.98 23.94
C GLU A 339 25.14 -0.18 23.58
N THR A 340 24.64 -1.19 22.86
CA THR A 340 25.44 -2.37 22.51
C THR A 340 26.52 -2.03 21.48
N TYR A 341 26.24 -1.15 20.51
CA TYR A 341 27.26 -0.62 19.61
C TYR A 341 28.38 0.10 20.35
N SER A 342 28.03 0.95 21.32
CA SER A 342 29.03 1.70 22.10
C SER A 342 29.95 0.72 22.86
N ALA A 343 29.36 -0.29 23.51
CA ALA A 343 30.12 -1.31 24.25
C ALA A 343 31.00 -2.19 23.34
N LEU A 344 30.56 -2.47 22.10
CA LEU A 344 31.37 -3.21 21.13
C LEU A 344 32.50 -2.34 20.55
N ALA A 345 32.25 -1.05 20.33
CA ALA A 345 33.18 -0.15 19.66
C ALA A 345 34.31 0.34 20.57
N GLU A 346 34.06 0.55 21.86
CA GLU A 346 35.03 1.08 22.83
C GLU A 346 36.39 0.36 22.81
N PRO A 347 36.48 -0.99 22.98
CA PRO A 347 37.77 -1.67 22.91
C PRO A 347 38.41 -1.58 21.51
N LEU A 348 37.61 -1.56 20.45
CA LEU A 348 38.09 -1.54 19.07
C LEU A 348 38.71 -0.18 18.70
N ILE A 349 38.11 0.92 19.16
CA ILE A 349 38.62 2.28 18.98
C ILE A 349 39.93 2.45 19.74
N GLY A 350 40.00 1.92 20.99
CA GLY A 350 41.20 1.97 21.81
C GLY A 350 42.38 1.18 21.21
N GLU A 351 42.15 -0.08 20.82
CA GLU A 351 43.19 -0.94 20.23
C GLU A 351 43.74 -0.44 18.88
N ALA A 352 42.89 0.21 18.09
CA ALA A 352 43.26 0.74 16.78
C ALA A 352 43.76 2.19 16.81
N GLU A 353 43.82 2.81 18.00
CA GLU A 353 44.25 4.20 18.21
C GLU A 353 43.56 5.18 17.25
N LEU A 354 42.22 5.10 17.15
CA LEU A 354 41.45 5.94 16.23
C LEU A 354 41.14 7.31 16.87
N TRP A 355 41.57 8.38 16.20
CA TRP A 355 41.37 9.77 16.63
C TRP A 355 40.56 10.56 15.61
N LEU A 356 39.64 11.41 16.07
CA LEU A 356 38.70 12.18 15.22
C LEU A 356 39.39 13.21 14.30
N ASP A 357 40.62 13.60 14.61
CA ASP A 357 41.45 14.52 13.80
C ASP A 357 42.21 13.81 12.67
N ASN A 358 42.10 12.48 12.58
CA ASN A 358 42.69 11.67 11.51
C ASN A 358 41.60 10.94 10.69
N PRO A 359 40.85 11.66 9.84
CA PRO A 359 39.78 11.05 9.03
C PRO A 359 40.31 9.98 8.06
N GLN A 360 41.55 10.11 7.58
CA GLN A 360 42.18 9.09 6.71
C GLN A 360 42.50 7.79 7.46
N GLY A 361 42.95 7.88 8.71
CA GLY A 361 43.16 6.72 9.58
C GLY A 361 41.83 6.00 9.88
N ILE A 362 40.76 6.76 10.11
CA ILE A 362 39.42 6.21 10.34
C ILE A 362 38.89 5.51 9.09
N THR A 363 38.88 6.17 7.93
CA THR A 363 38.40 5.53 6.69
C THR A 363 39.27 4.35 6.28
N GLY A 364 40.59 4.44 6.47
CA GLY A 364 41.51 3.32 6.27
C GLY A 364 41.25 2.13 7.20
N TYR A 365 40.78 2.38 8.44
CA TYR A 365 40.35 1.32 9.35
C TYR A 365 39.00 0.71 8.92
N LEU A 366 38.03 1.54 8.55
CA LEU A 366 36.69 1.11 8.14
C LEU A 366 36.70 0.32 6.83
N ASN A 367 37.63 0.61 5.92
CA ASN A 367 37.75 -0.06 4.62
C ASN A 367 38.51 -1.41 4.65
N ARG A 368 38.98 -1.89 5.82
CA ARG A 368 39.70 -3.18 5.91
C ARG A 368 38.70 -4.37 5.96
N PRO A 369 38.64 -5.23 4.93
CA PRO A 369 37.69 -6.34 4.90
C PRO A 369 38.09 -7.51 5.81
N ASP A 370 39.40 -7.73 6.00
CA ASP A 370 39.93 -9.08 6.27
C ASP A 370 39.98 -9.54 7.74
N TYR A 371 39.56 -8.71 8.71
CA TYR A 371 39.75 -9.06 10.14
C TYR A 371 38.56 -8.77 11.07
N ARG A 372 37.46 -8.17 10.58
CA ARG A 372 36.35 -7.71 11.46
C ARG A 372 34.99 -7.94 10.79
N SER A 373 33.98 -8.30 11.59
CA SER A 373 32.60 -8.40 11.13
C SER A 373 32.05 -7.02 10.75
N ASP A 374 31.15 -6.95 9.77
CA ASP A 374 30.48 -5.71 9.34
C ASP A 374 29.79 -4.99 10.51
N VAL A 375 29.21 -5.77 11.43
CA VAL A 375 28.61 -5.29 12.68
C VAL A 375 29.60 -4.45 13.49
N ARG A 376 30.84 -4.91 13.64
CA ARG A 376 31.87 -4.19 14.40
C ARG A 376 32.35 -2.94 13.69
N ARG A 377 32.43 -2.95 12.35
CA ARG A 377 32.75 -1.75 11.56
C ARG A 377 31.67 -0.68 11.71
N ARG A 378 30.39 -1.06 11.59
CA ARG A 378 29.25 -0.15 11.83
C ARG A 378 29.24 0.40 13.26
N ALA A 379 29.49 -0.45 14.25
CA ALA A 379 29.56 -0.03 15.65
C ALA A 379 30.63 1.06 15.87
N VAL A 380 31.81 0.91 15.26
CA VAL A 380 32.88 1.92 15.31
C VAL A 380 32.48 3.21 14.59
N ALA A 381 31.98 3.13 13.36
CA ALA A 381 31.57 4.32 12.60
C ALA A 381 30.49 5.12 13.34
N VAL A 382 29.43 4.46 13.80
CA VAL A 382 28.34 5.08 14.57
C VAL A 382 28.85 5.70 15.87
N SER A 383 29.74 5.01 16.59
CA SER A 383 30.29 5.54 17.85
C SER A 383 31.17 6.77 17.62
N LEU A 384 31.99 6.79 16.57
CA LEU A 384 32.81 7.95 16.20
C LEU A 384 31.95 9.15 15.77
N LEU A 385 30.92 8.94 14.95
CA LEU A 385 29.98 9.99 14.54
C LEU A 385 29.27 10.63 15.75
N ARG A 386 28.92 9.83 16.77
CA ARG A 386 28.33 10.35 18.02
C ARG A 386 29.32 11.13 18.90
N LEU A 387 30.62 10.87 18.77
CA LEU A 387 31.66 11.58 19.51
C LEU A 387 32.12 12.87 18.80
N ALA A 388 31.95 12.95 17.48
CA ALA A 388 32.31 14.12 16.68
C ALA A 388 31.42 15.33 17.01
N ARG A 389 31.97 16.30 17.75
CA ARG A 389 31.28 17.57 18.09
C ARG A 389 31.42 18.65 17.02
N ASP A 390 32.42 18.58 16.15
CA ASP A 390 32.64 19.47 15.01
C ASP A 390 32.42 18.71 13.69
N ARG A 391 31.54 19.23 12.83
CA ARG A 391 30.84 18.44 11.80
C ARG A 391 31.57 18.37 10.46
N THR A 392 32.51 19.26 10.18
CA THR A 392 33.23 19.31 8.89
C THR A 392 34.24 18.17 8.71
N SER A 393 34.73 17.56 9.80
CA SER A 393 35.65 16.40 9.72
C SER A 393 34.91 15.06 9.53
N SER A 394 33.57 15.09 9.51
CA SER A 394 32.70 13.93 9.58
C SER A 394 32.14 13.47 8.23
N ASP A 395 32.27 14.28 7.17
CA ASP A 395 31.61 14.00 5.88
C ASP A 395 32.07 12.67 5.26
N ALA A 396 33.36 12.35 5.36
CA ALA A 396 33.89 11.08 4.87
C ALA A 396 33.34 9.86 5.64
N ILE A 397 33.09 10.00 6.95
CA ILE A 397 32.55 8.92 7.78
C ILE A 397 31.03 8.80 7.55
N THR A 398 30.34 9.93 7.41
CA THR A 398 28.92 10.02 7.04
C THR A 398 28.68 9.33 5.71
N LEU A 399 29.42 9.71 4.67
CA LEU A 399 29.31 9.16 3.32
C LEU A 399 29.61 7.66 3.34
N TRP A 400 30.71 7.25 3.97
CA TRP A 400 31.06 5.83 4.12
C TRP A 400 29.95 5.03 4.81
N LEU A 401 29.37 5.56 5.90
CA LEU A 401 28.32 4.85 6.62
C LEU A 401 27.05 4.72 5.77
N ILE A 402 26.66 5.77 5.05
CA ILE A 402 25.49 5.72 4.14
C ILE A 402 25.74 4.67 3.06
N GLU A 403 26.86 4.75 2.35
CA GLU A 403 27.23 3.80 1.29
C GLU A 403 27.28 2.37 1.81
N HIS A 404 27.95 2.14 2.95
CA HIS A 404 28.08 0.81 3.53
C HIS A 404 26.73 0.23 3.97
N LEU A 405 25.81 1.06 4.49
CA LEU A 405 24.46 0.60 4.83
C LEU A 405 23.64 0.27 3.57
N ILE A 406 23.79 1.04 2.49
CA ILE A 406 23.14 0.77 1.19
C ILE A 406 23.66 -0.56 0.61
N GLU A 407 24.97 -0.77 0.58
CA GLU A 407 25.60 -2.00 0.09
C GLU A 407 25.11 -3.25 0.85
N GLN A 408 24.92 -3.12 2.15
CA GLN A 408 24.44 -4.20 3.01
C GLN A 408 22.90 -4.35 3.01
N GLY A 409 22.17 -3.48 2.31
CA GLY A 409 20.70 -3.49 2.29
C GLY A 409 20.05 -3.14 3.63
N LEU A 410 20.73 -2.33 4.45
CA LEU A 410 20.33 -1.95 5.80
C LEU A 410 19.62 -0.58 5.83
N ASN A 411 18.67 -0.38 4.91
CA ASN A 411 18.12 0.94 4.60
C ASN A 411 17.39 1.59 5.79
N ARG A 412 16.71 0.81 6.64
CA ARG A 412 16.05 1.38 7.84
C ARG A 412 17.04 1.85 8.89
N LEU A 413 18.26 1.31 8.91
CA LEU A 413 19.31 1.84 9.77
C LEU A 413 19.77 3.22 9.31
N ILE A 414 19.73 3.51 8.00
CA ILE A 414 20.00 4.86 7.48
C ILE A 414 18.98 5.85 8.05
N THR A 415 17.68 5.53 7.98
CA THR A 415 16.61 6.32 8.59
C THR A 415 16.84 6.51 10.09
N PHE A 416 17.09 5.41 10.82
CA PHE A 416 17.33 5.45 12.26
C PHE A 416 18.50 6.38 12.65
N PHE A 417 19.63 6.29 11.92
CA PHE A 417 20.82 7.06 12.26
C PHE A 417 20.71 8.54 11.90
N PHE A 418 20.26 8.84 10.68
CA PHE A 418 20.32 10.19 10.13
C PHE A 418 19.00 10.96 10.26
N ILE A 419 17.86 10.28 10.13
CA ILE A 419 16.54 10.93 10.06
C ILE A 419 15.89 11.00 11.44
N ASP A 420 15.92 9.90 12.20
CA ASP A 420 15.35 9.82 13.55
C ASP A 420 16.26 10.46 14.61
N GLY A 421 17.45 10.89 14.19
CA GLY A 421 18.36 11.68 15.01
C GLY A 421 19.19 10.87 16.01
N ALA A 422 19.33 9.54 15.85
CA ALA A 422 20.15 8.73 16.75
C ALA A 422 21.64 9.15 16.75
N LEU A 423 22.11 9.75 15.65
CA LEU A 423 23.44 10.39 15.57
C LEU A 423 23.45 11.87 15.96
N GLY A 424 22.29 12.52 16.08
CA GLY A 424 22.18 13.95 16.39
C GLY A 424 22.67 14.88 15.29
N VAL A 425 22.67 14.45 14.01
CA VAL A 425 23.10 15.25 12.85
C VAL A 425 21.97 16.16 12.36
N ASP A 426 22.28 17.40 11.94
CA ASP A 426 21.31 18.29 11.27
C ASP A 426 21.36 18.05 9.76
N LEU A 427 20.25 17.60 9.18
CA LEU A 427 20.15 17.28 7.76
C LEU A 427 20.45 18.48 6.85
N LYS A 428 20.19 19.71 7.29
CA LYS A 428 20.49 20.93 6.50
C LYS A 428 21.99 21.21 6.36
N GLN A 429 22.80 20.62 7.23
CA GLN A 429 24.25 20.79 7.23
C GLN A 429 24.95 19.66 6.49
N LEU A 430 24.22 18.64 6.02
CA LEU A 430 24.78 17.60 5.19
C LEU A 430 25.23 18.16 3.84
N HIS A 431 26.33 17.62 3.33
CA HIS A 431 26.79 17.92 1.99
C HIS A 431 25.69 17.57 0.95
N PRO A 432 25.47 18.38 -0.11
CA PRO A 432 24.42 18.12 -1.10
C PRO A 432 24.47 16.73 -1.74
N GLU A 433 25.67 16.15 -1.88
CA GLU A 433 25.86 14.79 -2.38
C GLU A 433 25.29 13.73 -1.42
N ALA A 434 25.47 13.91 -0.10
CA ALA A 434 24.85 13.03 0.88
C ALA A 434 23.32 13.18 0.85
N ILE A 435 22.80 14.40 0.66
CA ILE A 435 21.36 14.63 0.51
C ILE A 435 20.82 13.94 -0.74
N MET A 436 21.50 14.05 -1.88
CA MET A 436 21.12 13.37 -3.13
C MET A 436 21.16 11.85 -2.99
N LEU A 437 22.20 11.29 -2.36
CA LEU A 437 22.26 9.85 -2.07
C LEU A 437 21.12 9.39 -1.18
N LEU A 438 20.76 10.19 -0.16
CA LEU A 438 19.60 9.89 0.68
C LEU A 438 18.28 10.02 -0.09
N VAL A 439 18.12 11.01 -0.99
CA VAL A 439 16.95 11.12 -1.88
C VAL A 439 16.86 9.90 -2.79
N ASP A 440 17.94 9.54 -3.48
CA ASP A 440 17.91 8.44 -4.44
C ASP A 440 17.74 7.09 -3.74
N GLU A 441 18.35 6.89 -2.58
CA GLU A 441 18.14 5.71 -1.75
C GLU A 441 16.70 5.63 -1.24
N THR A 442 16.13 6.75 -0.76
CA THR A 442 14.73 6.79 -0.30
C THR A 442 13.74 6.54 -1.44
N LEU A 443 14.00 7.06 -2.65
CA LEU A 443 13.24 6.70 -3.85
C LEU A 443 13.39 5.21 -4.20
N ARG A 444 14.61 4.66 -4.11
CA ARG A 444 14.89 3.24 -4.38
C ARG A 444 14.15 2.31 -3.42
N VAL A 445 14.08 2.69 -2.14
CA VAL A 445 13.35 1.92 -1.12
C VAL A 445 11.87 2.31 -1.03
N ASN A 446 11.40 3.17 -1.93
CA ASN A 446 10.03 3.65 -2.06
C ASN A 446 9.50 4.39 -0.82
N ASP A 447 10.40 5.04 -0.06
CA ASP A 447 10.06 6.00 1.01
C ASP A 447 9.91 7.40 0.40
N LEU A 448 8.84 7.55 -0.37
CA LEU A 448 8.53 8.76 -1.13
C LEU A 448 8.35 10.00 -0.21
N PRO A 449 7.72 9.91 0.99
CA PRO A 449 7.60 11.05 1.88
C PRO A 449 8.94 11.56 2.40
N LEU A 450 9.84 10.65 2.75
CA LEU A 450 11.18 11.05 3.16
C LEU A 450 11.96 11.63 1.99
N ALA A 451 11.83 11.06 0.79
CA ALA A 451 12.44 11.60 -0.43
C ALA A 451 11.98 13.04 -0.70
N ALA A 452 10.68 13.34 -0.57
CA ALA A 452 10.14 14.69 -0.71
C ALA A 452 10.69 15.67 0.35
N ARG A 453 10.76 15.23 1.61
CA ARG A 453 11.35 16.03 2.69
C ARG A 453 12.82 16.38 2.43
N LEU A 454 13.60 15.40 1.97
CA LEU A 454 15.02 15.57 1.64
C LEU A 454 15.21 16.42 0.38
N GLN A 455 14.39 16.20 -0.66
CA GLN A 455 14.37 16.98 -1.90
C GLN A 455 14.11 18.47 -1.60
N SER A 456 13.24 18.77 -0.63
CA SER A 456 12.91 20.13 -0.20
C SER A 456 14.04 20.84 0.57
N LEU A 457 15.13 20.15 0.93
CA LEU A 457 16.31 20.78 1.50
C LEU A 457 17.22 21.42 0.44
N MET A 458 16.94 21.17 -0.84
CA MET A 458 17.68 21.73 -1.96
C MET A 458 16.95 22.96 -2.53
N ASP A 459 17.65 24.10 -2.60
CA ASP A 459 17.06 25.37 -3.06
C ASP A 459 16.90 25.46 -4.59
N GLY A 460 17.49 24.55 -5.36
CA GLY A 460 17.46 24.56 -6.82
C GLY A 460 18.21 23.39 -7.45
N PRO A 461 18.21 23.29 -8.78
CA PRO A 461 18.92 22.22 -9.47
C PRO A 461 20.42 22.25 -9.17
N PRO A 462 21.07 21.10 -8.95
CA PRO A 462 22.52 21.00 -8.96
C PRO A 462 23.11 21.52 -10.27
N ALA A 463 24.38 21.91 -10.23
CA ALA A 463 25.07 22.45 -11.40
C ALA A 463 24.97 21.50 -12.62
N GLY A 464 24.41 21.99 -13.73
CA GLY A 464 24.30 21.24 -14.99
C GLY A 464 22.93 20.61 -15.29
N VAL A 465 21.89 20.87 -14.50
CA VAL A 465 20.52 20.35 -14.69
C VAL A 465 19.56 21.43 -15.25
N ASP A 466 18.64 21.04 -16.15
CA ASP A 466 17.61 21.93 -16.76
C ASP A 466 16.47 22.26 -15.79
N ASP A 467 16.01 23.52 -15.78
CA ASP A 467 15.00 24.02 -14.84
C ASP A 467 13.61 23.40 -15.04
N GLY A 468 13.19 23.16 -16.28
CA GLY A 468 11.89 22.53 -16.58
C GLY A 468 11.88 21.05 -16.19
N ALA A 469 12.96 20.35 -16.50
CA ALA A 469 13.20 18.97 -16.06
C ALA A 469 13.27 18.84 -14.53
N TRP A 470 13.96 19.78 -13.87
CA TRP A 470 14.02 19.84 -12.41
C TRP A 470 12.66 20.10 -11.79
N THR A 471 11.88 21.03 -12.37
CA THR A 471 10.53 21.38 -11.92
C THR A 471 9.61 20.17 -12.02
N VAL A 472 9.62 19.46 -13.15
CA VAL A 472 8.81 18.25 -13.33
C VAL A 472 9.25 17.13 -12.38
N ARG A 473 10.57 16.87 -12.23
CA ARG A 473 11.09 15.86 -11.28
C ARG A 473 10.68 16.20 -9.86
N THR A 474 10.85 17.45 -9.44
CA THR A 474 10.55 17.91 -8.08
C THR A 474 9.05 17.84 -7.82
N ALA A 475 8.22 18.37 -8.72
CA ALA A 475 6.76 18.28 -8.60
C ALA A 475 6.31 16.82 -8.45
N ARG A 476 6.86 15.91 -9.25
CA ARG A 476 6.56 14.48 -9.18
C ARG A 476 7.00 13.83 -7.86
N ILE A 477 8.21 14.12 -7.38
CA ILE A 477 8.71 13.62 -6.08
C ILE A 477 7.84 14.16 -4.94
N LEU A 478 7.52 15.46 -4.95
CA LEU A 478 6.65 16.09 -3.94
C LEU A 478 5.25 15.47 -3.96
N ILE A 479 4.65 15.29 -5.14
CA ILE A 479 3.35 14.66 -5.32
C ILE A 479 3.33 13.26 -4.73
N LEU A 480 4.25 12.41 -5.19
CA LEU A 480 4.32 11.03 -4.76
C LEU A 480 4.77 10.88 -3.29
N GLY A 481 5.46 11.88 -2.75
CA GLY A 481 5.88 11.97 -1.35
C GLY A 481 4.87 12.61 -0.40
N GLY A 482 3.63 12.87 -0.84
CA GLY A 482 2.57 13.39 0.04
C GLY A 482 2.58 14.91 0.23
N GLU A 483 3.44 15.64 -0.47
CA GLU A 483 3.36 17.11 -0.63
C GLU A 483 2.61 17.47 -1.92
N ALA A 484 1.51 16.76 -2.20
CA ALA A 484 0.74 16.85 -3.45
C ALA A 484 0.28 18.26 -3.80
N VAL A 485 -0.21 19.03 -2.82
CA VAL A 485 -0.62 20.43 -3.04
C VAL A 485 0.56 21.28 -3.54
N ARG A 486 1.73 21.14 -2.91
CA ARG A 486 2.92 21.91 -3.29
C ARG A 486 3.43 21.51 -4.67
N GLY A 487 3.52 20.20 -4.94
CA GLY A 487 3.95 19.72 -6.24
C GLY A 487 2.97 20.06 -7.36
N ALA A 488 1.65 19.95 -7.12
CA ALA A 488 0.61 20.35 -8.06
C ALA A 488 0.60 21.85 -8.31
N HIS A 489 0.76 22.68 -7.27
CA HIS A 489 0.89 24.14 -7.41
C HIS A 489 2.10 24.50 -8.27
N GLN A 490 3.28 23.94 -7.96
CA GLN A 490 4.49 24.17 -8.73
C GLN A 490 4.32 23.77 -10.21
N LEU A 491 3.64 22.65 -10.48
CA LEU A 491 3.35 22.22 -11.85
C LEU A 491 2.31 23.13 -12.53
N GLY A 492 1.26 23.53 -11.82
CA GLY A 492 0.18 24.38 -12.32
C GLY A 492 0.65 25.79 -12.66
N GLU A 493 1.48 26.41 -11.82
CA GLU A 493 2.11 27.70 -12.11
C GLU A 493 2.96 27.64 -13.38
N TRP A 494 3.73 26.55 -13.53
CA TRP A 494 4.52 26.32 -14.72
C TRP A 494 3.63 26.15 -15.97
N LEU A 495 2.54 25.37 -15.88
CA LEU A 495 1.59 25.16 -17.00
C LEU A 495 0.83 26.43 -17.39
N ALA A 496 0.38 27.23 -16.42
CA ALA A 496 -0.35 28.47 -16.67
C ALA A 496 0.50 29.51 -17.43
N GLY A 497 1.83 29.43 -17.30
CA GLY A 497 2.77 30.25 -18.07
C GLY A 497 2.94 29.82 -19.54
N ILE A 498 2.38 28.67 -19.94
CA ILE A 498 2.59 28.07 -21.27
C ILE A 498 1.37 28.31 -22.17
N GLN A 499 1.59 28.94 -23.32
CA GLN A 499 0.52 29.17 -24.31
C GLN A 499 0.32 27.99 -25.27
N GLN A 500 1.38 27.26 -25.57
CA GLN A 500 1.38 26.10 -26.46
C GLN A 500 2.42 25.09 -26.01
N ILE A 501 2.04 23.83 -26.06
CA ILE A 501 2.87 22.67 -25.69
C ILE A 501 2.75 21.63 -26.81
N THR A 502 3.82 20.89 -27.07
CA THR A 502 3.73 19.78 -28.03
C THR A 502 2.87 18.64 -27.46
N PRO A 503 2.20 17.83 -28.30
CA PRO A 503 1.46 16.64 -27.83
C PRO A 503 2.28 15.75 -26.88
N ASP A 504 3.51 15.37 -27.26
CA ASP A 504 4.39 14.53 -26.43
C ASP A 504 4.74 15.16 -25.07
N SER A 505 4.83 16.49 -25.00
CA SER A 505 5.11 17.19 -23.74
C SER A 505 3.86 17.28 -22.88
N LEU A 506 2.68 17.44 -23.49
CA LEU A 506 1.40 17.36 -22.79
C LEU A 506 1.19 15.95 -22.21
N ASP A 507 1.56 14.90 -22.94
CA ASP A 507 1.50 13.51 -22.45
C ASP A 507 2.37 13.30 -21.20
N ARG A 508 3.60 13.84 -21.19
CA ARG A 508 4.51 13.75 -20.03
C ARG A 508 3.96 14.49 -18.80
N VAL A 509 3.29 15.61 -19.00
CA VAL A 509 2.64 16.37 -17.93
C VAL A 509 1.38 15.65 -17.46
N MET A 510 0.57 15.15 -18.39
CA MET A 510 -0.61 14.34 -18.07
C MET A 510 -0.23 13.11 -17.26
N GLN A 511 0.96 12.53 -17.45
CA GLN A 511 1.47 11.45 -16.60
C GLN A 511 1.58 11.83 -15.11
N ILE A 512 1.85 13.11 -14.79
CA ILE A 512 1.91 13.58 -13.39
C ILE A 512 0.49 13.79 -12.83
N MET A 513 -0.45 14.21 -13.68
CA MET A 513 -1.88 14.22 -13.31
C MET A 513 -2.35 12.79 -13.07
N PHE A 514 -1.89 11.84 -13.86
CA PHE A 514 -2.14 10.41 -13.65
C PHE A 514 -1.49 9.88 -12.38
N ASP A 515 -0.31 10.38 -12.00
CA ASP A 515 0.29 10.08 -10.70
C ASP A 515 -0.57 10.63 -9.55
N LEU A 516 -1.13 11.85 -9.67
CA LEU A 516 -2.09 12.40 -8.72
C LEU A 516 -3.36 11.53 -8.61
N GLN A 517 -3.90 11.10 -9.75
CA GLN A 517 -5.00 10.15 -9.77
C GLN A 517 -4.61 8.83 -9.11
N PHE A 518 -3.41 8.33 -9.38
CA PHE A 518 -2.92 7.08 -8.80
C PHE A 518 -2.82 7.16 -7.28
N ILE A 519 -2.38 8.30 -6.72
CA ILE A 519 -2.28 8.48 -5.26
C ILE A 519 -3.59 8.94 -4.59
N GLY A 520 -4.70 8.99 -5.33
CA GLY A 520 -6.01 9.36 -4.77
C GLY A 520 -6.28 10.87 -4.72
N GLU A 521 -5.34 11.70 -5.17
CA GLU A 521 -5.44 13.16 -5.18
C GLU A 521 -6.21 13.66 -6.41
N HIS A 522 -7.40 13.10 -6.59
CA HIS A 522 -8.25 13.32 -7.75
C HIS A 522 -8.76 14.75 -7.87
N ARG A 523 -8.93 15.49 -6.76
CA ARG A 523 -9.30 16.91 -6.79
C ARG A 523 -8.19 17.75 -7.41
N LEU A 524 -6.95 17.56 -6.97
CA LEU A 524 -5.78 18.21 -7.55
C LEU A 524 -5.57 17.80 -9.01
N ALA A 525 -5.82 16.53 -9.35
CA ALA A 525 -5.79 16.07 -10.73
C ALA A 525 -6.86 16.78 -11.59
N LEU A 526 -8.09 16.95 -11.08
CA LEU A 526 -9.16 17.68 -11.77
C LEU A 526 -8.81 19.16 -11.98
N GLU A 527 -8.25 19.82 -10.97
CA GLU A 527 -7.75 21.20 -11.08
C GLU A 527 -6.68 21.31 -12.19
N LEU A 528 -5.72 20.37 -12.24
CA LEU A 528 -4.70 20.37 -13.28
C LEU A 528 -5.25 19.98 -14.66
N PHE A 529 -6.24 19.09 -14.75
CA PHE A 529 -6.92 18.79 -16.01
C PHE A 529 -7.66 20.02 -16.54
N GLU A 530 -8.27 20.82 -15.66
CA GLU A 530 -8.90 22.09 -16.01
C GLU A 530 -7.86 23.11 -16.52
N VAL A 531 -6.74 23.26 -15.82
CA VAL A 531 -5.62 24.13 -16.27
C VAL A 531 -5.05 23.66 -17.62
N ALA A 532 -5.01 22.35 -17.87
CA ALA A 532 -4.49 21.79 -19.11
C ALA A 532 -5.51 21.73 -20.26
N ALA A 533 -6.81 21.87 -19.99
CA ALA A 533 -7.87 21.73 -20.99
C ALA A 533 -7.73 22.69 -22.19
N PRO A 534 -7.32 23.97 -22.03
CA PRO A 534 -7.06 24.87 -23.15
C PRO A 534 -5.92 24.40 -24.05
N LEU A 535 -4.98 23.61 -23.51
CA LEU A 535 -3.83 23.06 -24.25
C LEU A 535 -4.22 21.81 -25.07
N ALA A 536 -5.38 21.21 -24.81
CA ALA A 536 -5.90 20.05 -25.53
C ALA A 536 -6.57 20.43 -26.87
N GLN A 537 -5.73 20.66 -27.88
CA GLN A 537 -6.18 21.14 -29.21
C GLN A 537 -6.80 20.06 -30.12
N THR A 538 -6.72 18.77 -29.76
CA THR A 538 -7.21 17.65 -30.58
C THR A 538 -8.47 17.01 -29.98
N GLU A 539 -9.35 16.43 -30.82
CA GLU A 539 -10.49 15.62 -30.35
C GLU A 539 -10.01 14.43 -29.48
N GLY A 540 -8.80 13.91 -29.75
CA GLY A 540 -8.17 12.83 -28.99
C GLY A 540 -7.87 13.22 -27.53
N HIS A 541 -7.14 14.32 -27.33
CA HIS A 541 -6.81 14.81 -25.98
C HIS A 541 -8.08 15.24 -25.22
N ARG A 542 -9.08 15.83 -25.89
CA ARG A 542 -10.35 16.18 -25.22
C ARG A 542 -11.09 14.95 -24.72
N ARG A 543 -11.18 13.91 -25.55
CA ARG A 543 -11.78 12.63 -25.17
C ARG A 543 -11.05 11.99 -23.98
N GLU A 544 -9.71 12.04 -24.00
CA GLU A 544 -8.86 11.58 -22.91
C GLU A 544 -9.07 12.39 -21.64
N LEU A 545 -9.11 13.72 -21.70
CA LEU A 545 -9.41 14.56 -20.54
C LEU A 545 -10.78 14.23 -19.93
N PHE A 546 -11.85 14.04 -20.73
CA PHE A 546 -13.15 13.61 -20.22
C PHE A 546 -13.08 12.22 -19.58
N PHE A 547 -12.38 11.27 -20.21
CA PHE A 547 -12.25 9.91 -19.69
C PHE A 547 -11.48 9.87 -18.37
N TRP A 548 -10.34 10.57 -18.31
CA TRP A 548 -9.52 10.62 -17.11
C TRP A 548 -10.17 11.47 -16.02
N SER A 549 -10.87 12.56 -16.36
CA SER A 549 -11.68 13.28 -15.37
C SER A 549 -12.84 12.42 -14.85
N ALA A 550 -13.50 11.62 -15.71
CA ALA A 550 -14.51 10.64 -15.28
C ALA A 550 -13.92 9.65 -14.27
N GLN A 551 -12.68 9.18 -14.51
CA GLN A 551 -11.95 8.34 -13.56
C GLN A 551 -11.75 9.09 -12.25
N SER A 552 -11.28 10.33 -12.26
CA SER A 552 -11.15 11.11 -11.02
C SER A 552 -12.47 11.27 -10.27
N PHE A 553 -13.57 11.56 -10.96
CA PHE A 553 -14.90 11.63 -10.35
C PHE A 553 -15.33 10.29 -9.75
N TYR A 554 -15.03 9.19 -10.44
CA TYR A 554 -15.32 7.84 -9.97
C TYR A 554 -14.64 7.63 -8.62
N GLU A 555 -13.35 7.94 -8.57
CA GLU A 555 -12.51 7.62 -7.43
C GLU A 555 -12.76 8.57 -6.23
N ILE A 556 -13.20 9.81 -6.43
CA ILE A 556 -13.68 10.66 -5.32
C ILE A 556 -15.08 10.25 -4.81
N GLY A 557 -15.65 9.17 -5.36
CA GLY A 557 -16.94 8.62 -4.95
C GLY A 557 -18.14 9.33 -5.59
N ASP A 558 -17.90 10.27 -6.50
CA ASP A 558 -18.95 10.83 -7.33
C ASP A 558 -19.17 9.93 -8.56
N PHE A 559 -19.56 8.68 -8.29
CA PHE A 559 -19.76 7.65 -9.30
C PHE A 559 -20.82 8.02 -10.33
N ALA A 560 -21.78 8.84 -9.91
CA ALA A 560 -22.83 9.31 -10.78
C ALA A 560 -22.33 10.40 -11.74
N LEU A 561 -21.55 11.38 -11.26
CA LEU A 561 -20.88 12.34 -12.14
C LEU A 561 -19.84 11.66 -13.03
N SER A 562 -19.13 10.67 -12.50
CA SER A 562 -18.24 9.81 -13.28
C SER A 562 -18.96 9.12 -14.43
N ALA A 563 -20.09 8.46 -14.16
CA ALA A 563 -20.90 7.83 -15.19
C ALA A 563 -21.28 8.84 -16.28
N ALA A 564 -21.64 10.06 -15.91
CA ALA A 564 -21.93 11.13 -16.86
C ALA A 564 -20.71 11.51 -17.71
N TYR A 565 -19.53 11.73 -17.11
CA TYR A 565 -18.30 12.07 -17.83
C TYR A 565 -17.82 10.93 -18.76
N TYR A 566 -18.00 9.67 -18.37
CA TYR A 566 -17.71 8.53 -19.26
C TYR A 566 -18.68 8.42 -20.43
N LEU A 567 -19.98 8.64 -20.19
CA LEU A 567 -20.98 8.69 -21.27
C LEU A 567 -20.65 9.80 -22.27
N GLU A 568 -20.14 10.94 -21.79
CA GLU A 568 -19.68 12.04 -22.64
C GLU A 568 -18.39 11.69 -23.42
N SER A 569 -17.41 11.05 -22.77
CA SER A 569 -16.22 10.53 -23.45
C SER A 569 -16.59 9.52 -24.55
N ALA A 570 -17.56 8.64 -24.29
CA ALA A 570 -18.08 7.70 -25.27
C ALA A 570 -18.74 8.40 -26.46
N ARG A 571 -19.54 9.44 -26.19
CA ARG A 571 -20.21 10.26 -27.20
C ARG A 571 -19.20 10.97 -28.12
N LEU A 572 -18.13 11.53 -27.55
CA LEU A 572 -17.04 12.19 -28.30
C LEU A 572 -16.21 11.21 -29.14
N ALA A 573 -16.04 9.97 -28.67
CA ALA A 573 -15.39 8.93 -29.46
C ALA A 573 -16.25 8.53 -30.68
N GLY A 574 -17.53 8.27 -30.45
CA GLY A 574 -18.52 7.86 -31.44
C GLY A 574 -18.06 6.70 -32.35
N LYS A 575 -18.72 6.56 -33.50
CA LYS A 575 -18.42 5.47 -34.47
C LYS A 575 -17.01 5.53 -35.07
N ARG A 576 -16.28 6.65 -34.88
CA ARG A 576 -14.90 6.83 -35.39
C ARG A 576 -13.87 6.09 -34.54
N ASN A 577 -14.13 5.94 -33.23
CA ASN A 577 -13.28 5.17 -32.34
C ASN A 577 -14.13 4.17 -31.53
N PRO A 578 -14.61 3.10 -32.19
CA PRO A 578 -15.57 2.17 -31.60
C PRO A 578 -14.99 1.35 -30.44
N PHE A 579 -13.67 1.23 -30.35
CA PHE A 579 -13.03 0.58 -29.20
C PHE A 579 -13.08 1.48 -27.98
N TRP A 580 -12.73 2.77 -28.12
CA TRP A 580 -12.83 3.73 -27.02
C TRP A 580 -14.28 3.94 -26.56
N GLU A 581 -15.22 4.10 -27.49
CA GLU A 581 -16.65 4.23 -27.17
C GLU A 581 -17.13 3.06 -26.30
N LYS A 582 -16.79 1.83 -26.68
CA LYS A 582 -17.15 0.63 -25.91
C LYS A 582 -16.46 0.59 -24.55
N SER A 583 -15.19 0.97 -24.48
CA SER A 583 -14.47 1.06 -23.21
C SER A 583 -15.11 2.09 -22.28
N ALA A 584 -15.42 3.29 -22.76
CA ALA A 584 -16.05 4.35 -21.97
C ALA A 584 -17.48 3.99 -21.55
N LEU A 585 -18.31 3.39 -22.42
CA LEU A 585 -19.63 2.87 -22.05
C LEU A 585 -19.55 1.75 -21.01
N TYR A 586 -18.53 0.89 -21.10
CA TYR A 586 -18.31 -0.17 -20.13
C TYR A 586 -17.92 0.42 -18.77
N GLN A 587 -17.02 1.40 -18.74
CA GLN A 587 -16.66 2.13 -17.52
C GLN A 587 -17.86 2.92 -16.95
N ALA A 588 -18.69 3.52 -17.79
CA ALA A 588 -19.94 4.15 -17.35
C ALA A 588 -20.90 3.15 -16.69
N ALA A 589 -21.07 1.95 -17.27
CA ALA A 589 -21.88 0.89 -16.67
C ALA A 589 -21.31 0.43 -15.32
N GLN A 590 -19.98 0.35 -15.21
CA GLN A 590 -19.29 0.06 -13.96
C GLN A 590 -19.46 1.20 -12.94
N ALA A 591 -19.43 2.46 -13.36
CA ALA A 591 -19.68 3.63 -12.51
C ALA A 591 -21.11 3.65 -11.99
N LEU A 592 -22.08 3.31 -12.83
CA LEU A 592 -23.46 3.12 -12.41
C LEU A 592 -23.58 1.97 -11.40
N GLU A 593 -22.97 0.82 -11.67
CA GLU A 593 -22.96 -0.32 -10.74
C GLU A 593 -22.35 0.07 -9.38
N SER A 594 -21.28 0.88 -9.38
CA SER A 594 -20.61 1.40 -8.18
C SER A 594 -21.37 2.51 -7.48
N ALA A 595 -22.15 3.29 -8.21
CA ALA A 595 -23.15 4.19 -7.65
C ALA A 595 -24.32 3.42 -6.99
N LEU A 596 -24.31 2.08 -7.05
CA LEU A 596 -25.40 1.16 -6.67
C LEU A 596 -26.63 1.31 -7.56
N PHE A 597 -26.42 1.88 -8.74
CA PHE A 597 -27.43 2.09 -9.75
C PHE A 597 -27.51 0.84 -10.64
N TYR A 598 -27.87 -0.30 -10.03
CA TYR A 598 -27.82 -1.62 -10.65
C TYR A 598 -28.85 -1.82 -11.76
N ASP A 599 -29.99 -1.14 -11.69
CA ASP A 599 -30.96 -1.13 -12.78
C ASP A 599 -30.41 -0.37 -13.97
N ASP A 600 -29.72 0.73 -13.71
CA ASP A 600 -29.11 1.58 -14.73
C ASP A 600 -27.91 0.87 -15.38
N ALA A 601 -27.02 0.30 -14.57
CA ALA A 601 -25.87 -0.48 -15.01
C ALA A 601 -26.28 -1.65 -15.92
N ALA A 602 -27.32 -2.41 -15.52
CA ALA A 602 -27.82 -3.54 -16.31
C ALA A 602 -28.31 -3.09 -17.71
N ARG A 603 -28.86 -1.88 -17.83
CA ARG A 603 -29.29 -1.36 -19.14
C ARG A 603 -28.11 -0.98 -20.03
N VAL A 604 -27.09 -0.36 -19.46
CA VAL A 604 -25.88 -0.01 -20.21
C VAL A 604 -25.13 -1.29 -20.64
N TYR A 605 -25.01 -2.30 -19.77
CA TYR A 605 -24.42 -3.60 -20.15
C TYR A 605 -25.20 -4.35 -21.21
N ASN A 606 -26.54 -4.36 -21.16
CA ASN A 606 -27.36 -4.98 -22.21
C ASN A 606 -27.16 -4.30 -23.57
N ARG A 607 -26.98 -2.97 -23.61
CA ARG A 607 -26.65 -2.23 -24.85
C ARG A 607 -25.28 -2.63 -25.40
N LEU A 608 -24.28 -2.72 -24.53
CA LEU A 608 -22.95 -3.20 -24.92
C LEU A 608 -23.01 -4.62 -25.45
N LEU A 609 -23.82 -5.50 -24.85
CA LEU A 609 -23.96 -6.89 -25.27
C LEU A 609 -24.52 -6.98 -26.70
N GLY A 610 -25.52 -6.16 -27.03
CA GLY A 610 -26.12 -6.12 -28.36
C GLY A 610 -25.22 -5.54 -29.46
N SER A 611 -24.16 -4.80 -29.10
CA SER A 611 -23.24 -4.11 -30.02
C SER A 611 -21.81 -4.67 -30.03
N SER A 612 -21.53 -5.69 -29.21
CA SER A 612 -20.23 -6.35 -29.12
C SER A 612 -20.20 -7.64 -29.94
N PRO A 613 -19.35 -7.75 -30.98
CA PRO A 613 -19.21 -8.98 -31.76
C PRO A 613 -18.27 -10.00 -31.12
N ASP A 614 -17.44 -9.59 -30.14
CA ASP A 614 -16.45 -10.47 -29.51
C ASP A 614 -17.12 -11.45 -28.53
N PRO A 615 -17.02 -12.77 -28.77
CA PRO A 615 -17.59 -13.77 -27.88
C PRO A 615 -17.08 -13.69 -26.43
N LYS A 616 -15.83 -13.29 -26.21
CA LYS A 616 -15.27 -13.15 -24.85
C LYS A 616 -15.91 -11.99 -24.11
N MET A 617 -16.00 -10.82 -24.74
CA MET A 617 -16.69 -9.67 -24.16
C MET A 617 -18.19 -9.94 -23.97
N GLN A 618 -18.86 -10.63 -24.90
CA GLN A 618 -20.25 -11.03 -24.71
C GLN A 618 -20.43 -11.95 -23.51
N ALA A 619 -19.54 -12.94 -23.33
CA ALA A 619 -19.55 -13.80 -22.17
C ALA A 619 -19.33 -12.98 -20.88
N LYS A 620 -18.40 -12.02 -20.88
CA LYS A 620 -18.14 -11.10 -19.76
C LYS A 620 -19.35 -10.24 -19.41
N LEU A 621 -20.03 -9.68 -20.41
CA LEU A 621 -21.23 -8.86 -20.22
C LEU A 621 -22.42 -9.69 -19.73
N ARG A 622 -22.66 -10.87 -20.30
CA ARG A 622 -23.69 -11.81 -19.79
C ARG A 622 -23.38 -12.26 -18.38
N TYR A 623 -22.11 -12.47 -18.07
CA TYR A 623 -21.67 -12.79 -16.73
C TYR A 623 -21.92 -11.63 -15.76
N ARG A 624 -21.58 -10.38 -16.11
CA ARG A 624 -21.87 -9.19 -15.30
C ARG A 624 -23.38 -8.97 -15.10
N LEU A 625 -24.17 -9.16 -16.16
CA LEU A 625 -25.64 -9.13 -16.06
C LEU A 625 -26.18 -10.22 -15.15
N ALA A 626 -25.66 -11.45 -15.27
CA ALA A 626 -26.00 -12.55 -14.37
C ALA A 626 -25.52 -12.30 -12.94
N GLN A 627 -24.40 -11.60 -12.74
CA GLN A 627 -23.92 -11.14 -11.44
C GLN A 627 -24.86 -10.09 -10.86
N ILE A 628 -25.30 -9.10 -11.63
CA ILE A 628 -26.32 -8.14 -11.19
C ILE A 628 -27.63 -8.87 -10.86
N GLU A 629 -28.08 -9.83 -11.67
CA GLU A 629 -29.27 -10.64 -11.37
C GLU A 629 -29.08 -11.53 -10.13
N HIS A 630 -27.88 -12.05 -9.91
CA HIS A 630 -27.52 -12.81 -8.72
C HIS A 630 -27.42 -11.90 -7.48
N ILE A 631 -26.88 -10.69 -7.62
CA ILE A 631 -26.83 -9.67 -6.56
C ILE A 631 -28.26 -9.27 -6.22
N ARG A 632 -29.12 -8.98 -7.20
CA ARG A 632 -30.56 -8.78 -6.99
C ARG A 632 -31.22 -9.95 -6.26
N LYS A 633 -30.89 -11.21 -6.59
CA LYS A 633 -31.41 -12.40 -5.88
C LYS A 633 -30.85 -12.56 -4.48
N ARG A 634 -29.57 -12.20 -4.27
CA ARG A 634 -28.87 -12.25 -2.99
C ARG A 634 -29.29 -11.11 -2.07
N ASP A 635 -29.70 -9.98 -2.63
CA ASP A 635 -30.29 -8.85 -1.90
C ASP A 635 -31.80 -9.06 -1.64
N LEU A 636 -32.46 -9.94 -2.41
CA LEU A 636 -33.85 -10.40 -2.22
C LEU A 636 -33.98 -11.72 -1.44
N SER A 637 -32.89 -12.45 -1.13
CA SER A 637 -32.90 -13.68 -0.34
C SER A 637 -32.35 -13.42 1.07
N PRO A 638 -33.10 -13.84 2.10
CA PRO A 638 -33.04 -13.32 3.47
C PRO A 638 -31.74 -13.58 4.22
#